data_AF-A0A2N0R2S9-F1
#
_entry.id   AF-A0A2N0R2S9-F1
#
_cell.length_a   1.000
_cell.length_b   1.000
_cell.length_c   1.000
_cell.angle_alpha   90.00
_cell.angle_beta   90.00
_cell.angle_gamma   90.00
#
_symmetry.space_group_name_H-M   'P 1'
#
loop_
_entity.id
_entity.type
_entity.pdbx_description
1 polymer ?
#
loop_
_entity_poly.entity_id
_entity_poly.type
_entity_poly.pdbx_seq_one_letter_code
_entity_poly.pdbx_strand_id
1 'polypeptide(L)'
;MQSNYLKVFVLFAIVLCVYPLHTIAEVKPFLHVEEKDYGLESPPRVSKIKSYDNIIAVRIVRNDTSRSDAMVHCSYDTLFLRIIYPNGTVIEKDIKLEGVQLFNYCSIRPGKEDDHLRYEMIEKDKILVVYYNSINYMKVEGWGMLIDFDGKVFDRTLIGVIGYKDFRIFRLPRVQISFNVKKEKGFIIGYRPLASNNFEWKQYKIESDGKFTTLSNGLIKLDSSAIFGLNALISTIDEGYSFIYKLNDTLPNSMLRDLIVAEFIGYNKFDTTKIYLYRANLLNRIPQPISCSIEYVGVGHSCSLPIMYNQSDYNLKIGFLSSGAIISLNITQIIFPGNRFKFRTWKLKSLLFGGYILPERIKVGTDSRLYIYVFSVNGTLYNTLGSEQPLQTNPNYALEVLPNNTLLIAQMEYNNTWGFNAIDIPKLTNDNGYYNTNIESTFPEINSTIPSGITNTSIKFYIPVTLSGGRLSIFQTIGERKILRQSTSGTQCILDNDDKRVIVNILNSTLSKSGGNYFIKIDSNFVKSRIYGEPLLGVREDTWNFIIEDKRYLYTITSSTTALLRLTVRGTNIIKNSTIDEKKHFVNTLLDELADAVQISRGRLRSIKNQMDPNSNDGRLLININIEETKDPHEKDVNSVIQDINYMMSNNDQTPIGYGQLTNLDFTYGFNPAPNYLEEYGPRSLILVSIAIPLVILYFLAKKRERKGQNIVIFKVSFFIFDFVIDTLFIINNANDVKRLYIPSLIFYTVPIGLNLASSFLIIAKENTRNEFLSWFTENNKLASIFIILAGIDIDILSVLYSNLAGFKYFQAPLSDSTKS
;
A
#
# COMPACT_ATOMS: atom_id res chain seq x y z
N MET A 1 -36.99 -59.52 27.59
CA MET A 1 -35.61 -59.47 27.03
C MET A 1 -35.31 -58.25 26.14
N GLN A 2 -36.29 -57.45 25.69
CA GLN A 2 -36.05 -56.28 24.82
C GLN A 2 -35.60 -54.97 25.53
N SER A 3 -35.83 -54.83 26.84
CA SER A 3 -35.53 -53.57 27.58
C SER A 3 -34.06 -53.39 27.97
N ASN A 4 -33.30 -54.49 28.12
CA ASN A 4 -31.88 -54.42 28.50
C ASN A 4 -30.96 -54.09 27.31
N TYR A 5 -31.35 -54.44 26.08
CA TYR A 5 -30.58 -54.11 24.88
C TYR A 5 -30.56 -52.61 24.61
N LEU A 6 -31.68 -51.91 24.83
CA LEU A 6 -31.76 -50.47 24.63
C LEU A 6 -30.87 -49.69 25.63
N LYS A 7 -30.80 -50.15 26.88
CA LYS A 7 -29.93 -49.54 27.91
C LYS A 7 -28.44 -49.78 27.64
N VAL A 8 -28.07 -50.97 27.15
CA VAL A 8 -26.68 -51.26 26.75
C VAL A 8 -26.29 -50.47 25.49
N PHE A 9 -27.20 -50.30 24.53
CA PHE A 9 -26.95 -49.52 23.32
C PHE A 9 -26.81 -48.02 23.61
N VAL A 10 -27.62 -47.48 24.53
CA VAL A 10 -27.49 -46.08 24.98
C VAL A 10 -26.21 -45.87 25.79
N LEU A 11 -25.79 -46.84 26.62
CA LEU A 11 -24.50 -46.77 27.31
C LEU A 11 -23.32 -46.84 26.33
N PHE A 12 -23.40 -47.68 25.30
CA PHE A 12 -22.37 -47.81 24.26
C PHE A 12 -22.29 -46.56 23.38
N ALA A 13 -23.44 -45.93 23.06
CA ALA A 13 -23.51 -44.65 22.35
C ALA A 13 -22.98 -43.48 23.19
N ILE A 14 -23.23 -43.46 24.50
CA ILE A 14 -22.66 -42.45 25.41
C ILE A 14 -21.14 -42.64 25.56
N VAL A 15 -20.65 -43.88 25.61
CA VAL A 15 -19.19 -44.15 25.63
C VAL A 15 -18.53 -43.76 24.31
N LEU A 16 -19.20 -43.94 23.16
CA LEU A 16 -18.72 -43.44 21.86
C LEU A 16 -18.78 -41.91 21.72
N CYS A 17 -19.72 -41.24 22.38
CA CYS A 17 -19.83 -39.77 22.40
C CYS A 17 -18.96 -39.08 23.45
N VAL A 18 -18.41 -39.82 24.43
CA VAL A 18 -17.55 -39.27 25.51
C VAL A 18 -16.06 -39.57 25.28
N TYR A 19 -15.70 -40.46 24.35
CA TYR A 19 -14.33 -40.44 23.83
C TYR A 19 -14.19 -39.24 22.90
N PRO A 20 -13.33 -38.24 23.20
CA PRO A 20 -12.86 -37.39 22.13
C PRO A 20 -12.22 -38.37 21.14
N LEU A 21 -12.77 -38.49 19.94
CA LEU A 21 -12.01 -39.05 18.84
C LEU A 21 -10.73 -38.21 18.79
N HIS A 22 -9.65 -38.76 19.36
CA HIS A 22 -8.31 -38.31 19.12
C HIS A 22 -8.12 -38.53 17.62
N THR A 23 -8.45 -37.51 16.83
CA THR A 23 -8.09 -37.46 15.42
C THR A 23 -6.58 -37.49 15.41
N ILE A 24 -6.03 -38.68 15.12
CA ILE A 24 -4.61 -38.84 14.81
C ILE A 24 -4.37 -37.89 13.64
N ALA A 25 -3.46 -36.93 13.78
CA ALA A 25 -3.15 -36.01 12.71
C ALA A 25 -2.54 -36.83 11.56
N GLU A 26 -3.17 -36.80 10.39
CA GLU A 26 -2.67 -37.51 9.21
C GLU A 26 -1.39 -36.84 8.73
N VAL A 27 -0.28 -37.59 8.71
CA VAL A 27 0.99 -37.11 8.17
C VAL A 27 0.94 -37.21 6.66
N LYS A 28 0.87 -36.07 5.98
CA LYS A 28 0.79 -35.99 4.51
C LYS A 28 2.21 -35.81 3.95
N PRO A 29 2.78 -36.78 3.23
CA PRO A 29 4.08 -36.61 2.60
C PRO A 29 3.95 -35.73 1.34
N PHE A 30 4.89 -34.81 1.17
CA PHE A 30 5.11 -34.06 -0.05
C PHE A 30 6.50 -34.42 -0.58
N LEU A 31 6.62 -34.77 -1.85
CA LEU A 31 7.88 -35.13 -2.49
C LEU A 31 8.05 -34.34 -3.77
N HIS A 32 9.27 -33.87 -4.03
CA HIS A 32 9.65 -33.18 -5.26
C HIS A 32 10.96 -33.77 -5.79
N VAL A 33 10.96 -34.12 -7.08
CA VAL A 33 12.15 -34.55 -7.80
C VAL A 33 12.69 -33.34 -8.56
N GLU A 34 13.95 -33.00 -8.32
CA GLU A 34 14.55 -31.84 -8.97
C GLU A 34 14.74 -32.05 -10.47
N GLU A 35 14.50 -31.01 -11.27
CA GLU A 35 14.66 -31.08 -12.73
C GLU A 35 16.12 -31.33 -13.13
N LYS A 36 17.07 -30.69 -12.42
CA LYS A 36 18.50 -30.87 -12.63
C LYS A 36 19.08 -31.83 -11.61
N ASP A 37 19.78 -32.85 -12.11
CA ASP A 37 20.55 -33.77 -11.29
C ASP A 37 22.03 -33.35 -11.27
N TYR A 38 22.57 -33.12 -10.07
CA TYR A 38 23.96 -32.74 -9.83
C TYR A 38 24.83 -33.95 -9.45
N GLY A 39 24.28 -35.17 -9.57
CA GLY A 39 24.96 -36.41 -9.27
C GLY A 39 24.79 -36.87 -7.82
N LEU A 40 25.12 -38.14 -7.59
CA LEU A 40 24.94 -38.83 -6.30
C LEU A 40 25.74 -38.21 -5.15
N GLU A 41 26.84 -37.51 -5.43
CA GLU A 41 27.69 -36.86 -4.42
C GLU A 41 27.16 -35.47 -3.98
N SER A 42 26.20 -34.90 -4.71
CA SER A 42 25.63 -33.57 -4.49
C SER A 42 24.08 -33.58 -4.44
N PRO A 43 23.46 -34.43 -3.60
CA PRO A 43 22.01 -34.51 -3.50
C PRO A 43 21.41 -33.17 -3.04
N PRO A 44 20.18 -32.84 -3.45
CA PRO A 44 19.48 -31.66 -2.96
C PRO A 44 19.20 -31.84 -1.48
N ARG A 45 19.61 -30.89 -0.64
CA ARG A 45 19.30 -30.92 0.80
C ARG A 45 18.53 -29.71 1.24
N VAL A 46 17.45 -29.93 1.99
CA VAL A 46 16.65 -28.81 2.50
C VAL A 46 17.35 -28.16 3.69
N SER A 47 17.98 -27.01 3.50
CA SER A 47 18.64 -26.29 4.60
C SER A 47 17.63 -25.55 5.48
N LYS A 48 16.68 -24.85 4.86
CA LYS A 48 15.74 -23.98 5.58
C LYS A 48 14.42 -23.84 4.85
N ILE A 49 13.37 -23.58 5.63
CA ILE A 49 12.01 -23.32 5.15
C ILE A 49 11.61 -21.95 5.68
N LYS A 50 11.03 -21.13 4.81
CA LYS A 50 10.43 -19.84 5.14
C LYS A 50 9.09 -19.69 4.45
N SER A 51 8.16 -18.98 5.08
CA SER A 51 6.84 -18.74 4.51
C SER A 51 6.44 -17.28 4.60
N TYR A 52 5.70 -16.83 3.60
CA TYR A 52 5.03 -15.55 3.57
C TYR A 52 3.59 -15.82 3.16
N ASP A 53 2.68 -15.64 4.12
CA ASP A 53 1.28 -16.01 4.01
C ASP A 53 1.17 -17.50 3.63
N ASN A 54 0.75 -17.82 2.40
CA ASN A 54 0.60 -19.19 1.93
C ASN A 54 1.68 -19.62 0.92
N ILE A 55 2.65 -18.76 0.61
CA ILE A 55 3.79 -19.10 -0.26
C ILE A 55 4.94 -19.58 0.61
N ILE A 56 5.59 -20.68 0.21
CA ILE A 56 6.71 -21.28 0.92
C ILE A 56 7.96 -21.16 0.04
N ALA A 57 9.05 -20.68 0.61
CA ALA A 57 10.37 -20.64 -0.02
C ALA A 57 11.32 -21.59 0.72
N VAL A 58 11.72 -22.64 0.01
CA VAL A 58 12.63 -23.67 0.51
C VAL A 58 14.03 -23.39 -0.01
N ARG A 59 15.01 -23.29 0.88
CA ARG A 59 16.42 -23.22 0.51
C ARG A 59 16.99 -24.62 0.38
N ILE A 60 17.44 -24.94 -0.83
CA ILE A 60 18.20 -26.15 -1.12
C ILE A 60 19.69 -25.82 -1.05
N VAL A 61 20.47 -26.67 -0.41
CA VAL A 61 21.94 -26.65 -0.42
C VAL A 61 22.45 -27.92 -1.08
N ARG A 62 23.54 -27.78 -1.85
CA ARG A 62 24.17 -28.89 -2.57
C ARG A 62 25.67 -28.79 -2.32
N ASN A 63 26.25 -29.85 -1.79
CA ASN A 63 27.68 -29.94 -1.53
C ASN A 63 28.48 -29.86 -2.82
N ASP A 64 29.51 -29.02 -2.86
CA ASP A 64 30.50 -28.98 -3.93
C ASP A 64 31.76 -29.74 -3.47
N THR A 65 31.86 -31.02 -3.88
CA THR A 65 32.96 -31.90 -3.48
C THR A 65 34.33 -31.41 -3.97
N SER A 66 34.38 -30.59 -5.03
CA SER A 66 35.63 -30.01 -5.53
C SER A 66 36.19 -28.91 -4.62
N ARG A 67 35.35 -28.32 -3.77
CA ARG A 67 35.69 -27.20 -2.88
C ARG A 67 35.59 -27.54 -1.40
N SER A 68 35.03 -28.71 -1.08
CA SER A 68 34.92 -29.24 0.27
C SER A 68 36.13 -30.10 0.64
N ASP A 69 36.61 -29.97 1.88
CA ASP A 69 37.64 -30.81 2.49
C ASP A 69 37.17 -31.36 3.85
N ALA A 70 38.06 -32.04 4.59
CA ALA A 70 37.73 -32.64 5.89
C ALA A 70 37.34 -31.61 6.98
N MET A 71 37.67 -30.33 6.80
CA MET A 71 37.45 -29.24 7.76
C MET A 71 36.48 -28.17 7.25
N VAL A 72 36.31 -28.01 5.94
CA VAL A 72 35.48 -26.99 5.31
C VAL A 72 34.50 -27.65 4.35
N HIS A 73 33.21 -27.42 4.58
CA HIS A 73 32.15 -27.84 3.69
C HIS A 73 31.66 -26.62 2.90
N CYS A 74 31.77 -26.64 1.58
CA CYS A 74 31.28 -25.59 0.69
C CYS A 74 30.14 -26.13 -0.17
N SER A 75 29.05 -25.37 -0.23
CA SER A 75 28.01 -25.58 -1.22
C SER A 75 28.35 -24.87 -2.53
N TYR A 76 27.66 -25.24 -3.62
CA TYR A 76 27.70 -24.48 -4.87
C TYR A 76 27.37 -22.99 -4.63
N ASP A 77 27.98 -22.11 -5.43
CA ASP A 77 27.85 -20.64 -5.38
C ASP A 77 26.50 -20.15 -5.95
N THR A 78 25.43 -20.87 -5.65
CA THR A 78 24.09 -20.65 -6.18
C THR A 78 23.06 -20.68 -5.05
N LEU A 79 22.18 -19.68 -5.06
CA LEU A 79 21.00 -19.61 -4.20
C LEU A 79 19.85 -20.40 -4.85
N PHE A 80 19.85 -21.72 -4.67
CA PHE A 80 18.76 -22.64 -4.98
C PHE A 80 17.56 -22.40 -4.06
N LEU A 81 16.51 -21.81 -4.60
CA LEU A 81 15.22 -21.63 -3.96
C LEU A 81 14.16 -22.45 -4.69
N ARG A 82 13.27 -23.07 -3.91
CA ARG A 82 12.10 -23.77 -4.43
C ARG A 82 10.87 -23.08 -3.87
N ILE A 83 10.11 -22.45 -4.75
CA ILE A 83 8.91 -21.68 -4.40
C ILE A 83 7.70 -22.60 -4.54
N ILE A 84 7.02 -22.87 -3.44
CA ILE A 84 5.85 -23.74 -3.39
C ILE A 84 4.61 -22.87 -3.23
N TYR A 85 3.68 -23.02 -4.17
CA TYR A 85 2.39 -22.34 -4.18
C TYR A 85 1.31 -23.19 -3.48
N PRO A 86 0.19 -22.57 -3.05
CA PRO A 86 -0.87 -23.28 -2.32
C PRO A 86 -1.49 -24.46 -3.08
N ASN A 87 -1.42 -24.44 -4.42
CA ASN A 87 -1.88 -25.52 -5.28
C ASN A 87 -0.89 -26.70 -5.38
N GLY A 88 0.23 -26.67 -4.63
CA GLY A 88 1.28 -27.68 -4.65
C GLY A 88 2.30 -27.53 -5.78
N THR A 89 2.17 -26.52 -6.64
CA THR A 89 3.14 -26.27 -7.72
C THR A 89 4.48 -25.82 -7.14
N VAL A 90 5.58 -26.41 -7.61
CA VAL A 90 6.94 -26.04 -7.26
C VAL A 90 7.58 -25.32 -8.45
N ILE A 91 8.17 -24.15 -8.20
CA ILE A 91 9.01 -23.45 -9.17
C ILE A 91 10.45 -23.47 -8.68
N GLU A 92 11.34 -24.05 -9.49
CA GLU A 92 12.78 -24.07 -9.22
C GLU A 92 13.44 -22.76 -9.65
N LYS A 93 14.14 -22.11 -8.72
CA LYS A 93 14.90 -20.89 -8.96
C LYS A 93 16.35 -21.09 -8.53
N ASP A 94 17.25 -21.09 -9.51
CA ASP A 94 18.69 -21.26 -9.30
C ASP A 94 19.38 -19.90 -9.50
N ILE A 95 19.53 -19.14 -8.42
CA ILE A 95 19.91 -17.72 -8.52
C ILE A 95 21.40 -17.54 -8.25
N LYS A 96 22.15 -16.99 -9.21
CA LYS A 96 23.53 -16.56 -8.98
C LYS A 96 23.55 -15.14 -8.44
N LEU A 97 23.90 -14.99 -7.17
CA LEU A 97 23.91 -13.68 -6.51
C LEU A 97 25.15 -12.89 -6.92
N GLU A 98 24.95 -11.86 -7.75
CA GLU A 98 26.04 -10.99 -8.19
C GLU A 98 26.73 -10.30 -6.99
N GLY A 99 28.06 -10.25 -7.00
CA GLY A 99 28.83 -9.58 -5.95
C GLY A 99 28.82 -10.27 -4.57
N VAL A 100 28.25 -11.47 -4.45
CA VAL A 100 28.34 -12.30 -3.23
C VAL A 100 29.54 -13.24 -3.36
N GLN A 101 30.46 -13.16 -2.40
CA GLN A 101 31.69 -13.95 -2.42
C GLN A 101 31.47 -15.39 -1.98
N LEU A 102 32.30 -16.30 -2.51
CA LEU A 102 32.17 -17.75 -2.34
C LEU A 102 32.13 -18.21 -0.88
N PHE A 103 32.88 -17.58 0.02
CA PHE A 103 32.93 -18.01 1.43
C PHE A 103 31.57 -17.91 2.12
N ASN A 104 30.61 -17.15 1.58
CA ASN A 104 29.25 -17.12 2.10
C ASN A 104 28.52 -18.46 1.96
N TYR A 105 28.98 -19.33 1.06
CA TYR A 105 28.42 -20.66 0.78
C TYR A 105 29.12 -21.78 1.54
N CYS A 106 30.03 -21.47 2.47
CA CYS A 106 30.89 -22.44 3.16
C CYS A 106 30.68 -22.47 4.70
N SER A 107 30.96 -23.61 5.33
CA SER A 107 30.85 -23.85 6.79
C SER A 107 31.97 -24.80 7.32
N ILE A 108 32.23 -24.81 8.64
CA ILE A 108 33.35 -25.58 9.28
C ILE A 108 32.92 -26.95 9.80
N ARG A 109 31.63 -27.18 10.05
CA ARG A 109 31.21 -28.32 10.87
C ARG A 109 30.77 -29.48 9.98
N PRO A 110 31.50 -30.61 9.92
CA PRO A 110 30.94 -31.83 9.37
C PRO A 110 29.66 -32.16 10.15
N GLY A 111 28.53 -32.19 9.44
CA GLY A 111 27.19 -32.43 10.01
C GLY A 111 26.36 -31.18 10.35
N LYS A 112 26.79 -29.96 10.01
CA LYS A 112 25.92 -28.76 9.95
C LYS A 112 26.23 -27.96 8.69
N GLU A 113 25.40 -28.13 7.67
CA GLU A 113 25.56 -27.53 6.34
C GLU A 113 24.79 -26.20 6.22
N ASP A 114 24.87 -25.37 7.27
CA ASP A 114 24.35 -24.01 7.21
C ASP A 114 25.42 -23.11 6.58
N ASP A 115 25.14 -22.62 5.36
CA ASP A 115 25.92 -21.54 4.75
C ASP A 115 25.79 -20.23 5.57
N HIS A 116 26.61 -19.22 5.26
CA HIS A 116 26.53 -17.92 5.93
C HIS A 116 25.41 -17.02 5.40
N LEU A 117 24.72 -17.46 4.34
CA LEU A 117 23.59 -16.75 3.79
C LEU A 117 22.39 -16.87 4.72
N ARG A 118 21.65 -15.78 4.81
CA ARG A 118 20.35 -15.79 5.45
C ARG A 118 19.36 -15.15 4.52
N TYR A 119 18.19 -15.72 4.44
CA TYR A 119 17.10 -15.14 3.69
C TYR A 119 15.84 -15.06 4.53
N GLU A 120 15.05 -14.03 4.25
CA GLU A 120 13.71 -13.83 4.81
C GLU A 120 12.79 -13.33 3.68
N MET A 121 11.54 -13.81 3.67
CA MET A 121 10.54 -13.32 2.72
C MET A 121 9.92 -12.03 3.26
N ILE A 122 9.97 -10.95 2.47
CA ILE A 122 9.53 -9.62 2.90
C ILE A 122 8.20 -9.24 2.25
N GLU A 123 8.05 -9.54 0.97
CA GLU A 123 6.83 -9.34 0.19
C GLU A 123 6.50 -10.63 -0.55
N LYS A 124 5.36 -10.68 -1.21
CA LYS A 124 4.86 -11.87 -1.92
C LYS A 124 5.87 -12.41 -2.95
N ASP A 125 6.69 -11.53 -3.53
CA ASP A 125 7.65 -11.80 -4.60
C ASP A 125 9.07 -11.29 -4.30
N LYS A 126 9.35 -10.77 -3.10
CA LYS A 126 10.67 -10.22 -2.73
C LYS A 126 11.30 -10.90 -1.51
N ILE A 127 12.60 -11.12 -1.61
CA ILE A 127 13.44 -11.79 -0.63
C ILE A 127 14.55 -10.84 -0.18
N LEU A 128 14.73 -10.72 1.13
CA LEU A 128 15.94 -10.14 1.70
C LEU A 128 16.97 -11.23 1.89
N VAL A 129 18.14 -11.04 1.30
CA VAL A 129 19.33 -11.88 1.51
C VAL A 129 20.36 -11.09 2.32
N VAL A 130 20.78 -11.64 3.45
CA VAL A 130 21.90 -11.14 4.26
C VAL A 130 23.12 -12.00 4.00
N TYR A 131 24.21 -11.34 3.62
CA TYR A 131 25.49 -11.94 3.24
C TYR A 131 26.64 -11.06 3.72
N TYR A 132 27.88 -11.47 3.47
CA TYR A 132 29.08 -10.78 3.92
C TYR A 132 30.06 -10.56 2.78
N ASN A 133 30.73 -9.41 2.78
CA ASN A 133 31.79 -9.06 1.83
C ASN A 133 33.10 -8.76 2.55
N SER A 134 34.22 -9.15 1.94
CA SER A 134 35.56 -8.89 2.46
C SER A 134 35.91 -7.41 2.34
N ILE A 135 36.24 -6.79 3.47
CA ILE A 135 36.89 -5.46 3.49
C ILE A 135 38.38 -5.63 3.23
N ASN A 136 38.99 -6.62 3.88
CA ASN A 136 40.40 -6.98 3.75
C ASN A 136 40.61 -8.47 4.08
N TYR A 137 41.86 -8.93 4.12
CA TYR A 137 42.19 -10.33 4.36
C TYR A 137 41.72 -10.89 5.73
N MET A 138 41.46 -10.02 6.72
CA MET A 138 41.03 -10.39 8.07
C MET A 138 39.60 -9.99 8.42
N LYS A 139 38.96 -9.11 7.66
CA LYS A 139 37.66 -8.52 8.05
C LYS A 139 36.65 -8.63 6.93
N VAL A 140 35.42 -8.93 7.33
CA VAL A 140 34.23 -8.91 6.48
C VAL A 140 33.17 -8.02 7.08
N GLU A 141 32.33 -7.45 6.23
CA GLU A 141 31.17 -6.66 6.62
C GLU A 141 29.88 -7.27 6.09
N GLY A 142 28.81 -7.15 6.87
CA GLY A 142 27.49 -7.67 6.53
C GLY A 142 26.68 -6.70 5.67
N TRP A 143 26.07 -7.24 4.62
CA TRP A 143 25.24 -6.55 3.64
C TRP A 143 23.86 -7.19 3.57
N GLY A 144 22.85 -6.37 3.29
CA GLY A 144 21.51 -6.80 2.90
C GLY A 144 21.27 -6.53 1.42
N MET A 145 20.65 -7.48 0.74
CA MET A 145 20.27 -7.38 -0.67
C MET A 145 18.79 -7.70 -0.81
N LEU A 146 18.03 -6.85 -1.50
CA LEU A 146 16.65 -7.12 -1.87
C LEU A 146 16.60 -7.65 -3.29
N ILE A 147 16.04 -8.85 -3.47
CA ILE A 147 15.88 -9.50 -4.77
C ILE A 147 14.44 -9.95 -5.00
N ASP A 148 14.02 -10.12 -6.25
CA ASP A 148 12.84 -10.94 -6.58
C ASP A 148 13.20 -12.44 -6.71
N PHE A 149 12.20 -13.26 -7.00
CA PHE A 149 12.37 -14.71 -7.23
C PHE A 149 13.17 -15.05 -8.50
N ASP A 150 13.35 -14.10 -9.42
CA ASP A 150 14.20 -14.27 -10.62
C ASP A 150 15.65 -13.81 -10.37
N GLY A 151 15.94 -13.27 -9.18
CA GLY A 151 17.27 -12.80 -8.80
C GLY A 151 17.58 -11.37 -9.22
N LYS A 152 16.60 -10.62 -9.72
CA LYS A 152 16.78 -9.19 -10.02
C LYS A 152 17.00 -8.43 -8.73
N VAL A 153 18.12 -7.72 -8.64
CA VAL A 153 18.47 -6.90 -7.48
C VAL A 153 17.77 -5.55 -7.55
N PHE A 154 17.02 -5.20 -6.51
CA PHE A 154 16.40 -3.88 -6.38
C PHE A 154 17.34 -2.89 -5.70
N ASP A 155 17.93 -3.31 -4.57
CA ASP A 155 18.80 -2.45 -3.78
C ASP A 155 19.74 -3.27 -2.87
N ARG A 156 20.81 -2.64 -2.39
CA ARG A 156 21.76 -3.18 -1.42
C ARG A 156 22.02 -2.16 -0.33
N THR A 157 22.09 -2.63 0.91
CA THR A 157 22.40 -1.77 2.05
C THR A 157 23.44 -2.38 2.97
N LEU A 158 24.31 -1.52 3.51
CA LEU A 158 25.28 -1.93 4.52
C LEU A 158 24.57 -2.08 5.87
N ILE A 159 24.63 -3.29 6.43
CA ILE A 159 24.05 -3.58 7.74
C ILE A 159 25.02 -3.15 8.85
N GLY A 160 26.32 -3.16 8.58
CA GLY A 160 27.37 -2.72 9.52
C GLY A 160 27.92 -3.84 10.41
N VAL A 161 27.50 -5.09 10.18
CA VAL A 161 27.97 -6.25 10.96
C VAL A 161 29.42 -6.57 10.59
N ILE A 162 30.36 -6.43 11.53
CA ILE A 162 31.77 -6.78 11.28
C ILE A 162 32.07 -8.21 11.74
N GLY A 163 32.55 -9.04 10.82
CA GLY A 163 33.12 -10.35 11.08
C GLY A 163 34.64 -10.37 10.92
N TYR A 164 35.28 -11.39 11.49
CA TYR A 164 36.74 -11.53 11.48
C TYR A 164 37.14 -12.90 10.98
N LYS A 165 38.21 -12.97 10.19
CA LYS A 165 38.81 -14.23 9.78
C LYS A 165 39.64 -14.80 10.93
N ASP A 166 39.31 -16.03 11.31
CA ASP A 166 40.04 -16.84 12.28
C ASP A 166 40.52 -18.10 11.54
N PHE A 167 41.83 -18.21 11.32
CA PHE A 167 42.46 -19.19 10.42
C PHE A 167 41.93 -19.15 8.97
N ARG A 168 41.20 -20.20 8.54
CA ARG A 168 40.63 -20.33 7.18
C ARG A 168 39.20 -19.78 7.07
N ILE A 169 38.54 -19.38 8.17
CA ILE A 169 37.09 -19.10 8.16
C ILE A 169 36.75 -17.76 8.80
N PHE A 170 35.64 -17.16 8.38
CA PHE A 170 35.09 -15.97 8.99
C PHE A 170 34.21 -16.32 10.21
N ARG A 171 34.63 -15.84 11.38
CA ARG A 171 33.79 -15.74 12.56
C ARG A 171 32.85 -14.55 12.38
N LEU A 172 31.55 -14.84 12.31
CA LEU A 172 30.51 -13.85 12.03
C LEU A 172 29.61 -13.65 13.26
N PRO A 173 29.22 -12.40 13.60
CA PRO A 173 28.14 -12.15 14.54
C PRO A 173 26.85 -12.85 14.14
N ARG A 174 26.10 -13.32 15.14
CA ARG A 174 24.77 -13.89 14.90
C ARG A 174 23.75 -12.76 14.77
N VAL A 175 23.30 -12.54 13.55
CA VAL A 175 22.24 -11.58 13.23
C VAL A 175 20.89 -12.11 13.72
N GLN A 176 19.95 -11.24 14.07
CA GLN A 176 18.54 -11.53 14.34
C GLN A 176 17.71 -10.57 13.50
N ILE A 177 16.66 -11.07 12.86
CA ILE A 177 15.75 -10.26 12.05
C ILE A 177 14.35 -10.48 12.63
N SER A 178 13.67 -9.38 12.94
CA SER A 178 12.26 -9.41 13.34
C SER A 178 11.48 -8.44 12.45
N PHE A 179 10.43 -8.95 11.83
CA PHE A 179 9.49 -8.11 11.08
C PHE A 179 8.61 -7.33 12.05
N ASN A 180 8.19 -6.14 11.63
CA ASN A 180 7.16 -5.41 12.35
C ASN A 180 5.85 -6.20 12.34
N VAL A 181 5.00 -6.02 13.37
CA VAL A 181 3.65 -6.61 13.38
C VAL A 181 2.83 -6.18 12.17
N LYS A 182 3.08 -4.95 11.68
CA LYS A 182 2.62 -4.43 10.40
C LYS A 182 3.77 -4.49 9.40
N LYS A 183 3.82 -5.54 8.58
CA LYS A 183 4.96 -5.84 7.69
C LYS A 183 5.36 -4.66 6.78
N GLU A 184 4.41 -3.81 6.39
CA GLU A 184 4.63 -2.62 5.56
C GLU A 184 5.46 -1.53 6.25
N LYS A 185 5.58 -1.58 7.59
CA LYS A 185 6.48 -0.73 8.37
C LYS A 185 7.92 -1.24 8.40
N GLY A 186 8.19 -2.40 7.80
CA GLY A 186 9.53 -2.95 7.64
C GLY A 186 9.95 -3.90 8.76
N PHE A 187 11.23 -3.89 9.11
CA PHE A 187 11.84 -4.86 10.01
C PHE A 187 13.02 -4.27 10.78
N ILE A 188 13.42 -4.96 11.85
CA ILE A 188 14.62 -4.63 12.63
C ILE A 188 15.66 -5.73 12.47
N ILE A 189 16.92 -5.33 12.32
CA ILE A 189 18.08 -6.21 12.40
C ILE A 189 18.83 -5.91 13.69
N GLY A 190 19.15 -6.94 14.48
CA GLY A 190 19.96 -6.81 15.69
C GLY A 190 21.04 -7.88 15.80
N TYR A 191 22.18 -7.54 16.40
CA TYR A 191 23.30 -8.46 16.60
C TYR A 191 24.19 -8.03 17.77
N ARG A 192 24.97 -8.96 18.32
CA ARG A 192 26.07 -8.66 19.24
C ARG A 192 27.39 -8.64 18.45
N PRO A 193 28.09 -7.51 18.35
CA PRO A 193 29.40 -7.43 17.71
C PRO A 193 30.41 -8.39 18.36
N LEU A 194 31.43 -8.83 17.62
CA LEU A 194 32.45 -9.71 18.21
C LEU A 194 33.43 -8.97 19.13
N ALA A 195 33.62 -7.67 18.91
CA ALA A 195 34.54 -6.82 19.68
C ALA A 195 33.88 -6.12 20.88
N SER A 196 32.57 -6.28 21.07
CA SER A 196 31.80 -5.60 22.12
C SER A 196 30.75 -6.55 22.70
N ASN A 197 30.43 -6.37 23.97
CA ASN A 197 29.36 -7.14 24.60
C ASN A 197 27.96 -6.55 24.35
N ASN A 198 27.89 -5.34 23.80
CA ASN A 198 26.65 -4.62 23.53
C ASN A 198 25.79 -5.32 22.46
N PHE A 199 24.51 -4.94 22.39
CA PHE A 199 23.61 -5.34 21.31
C PHE A 199 23.31 -4.14 20.43
N GLU A 200 23.73 -4.22 19.17
CA GLU A 200 23.47 -3.20 18.15
C GLU A 200 22.21 -3.56 17.37
N TRP A 201 21.41 -2.56 17.03
CA TRP A 201 20.20 -2.76 16.25
C TRP A 201 19.96 -1.61 15.26
N LYS A 202 19.27 -1.93 14.16
CA LYS A 202 18.92 -0.97 13.11
C LYS A 202 17.58 -1.35 12.46
N GLN A 203 16.70 -0.36 12.33
CA GLN A 203 15.38 -0.48 11.71
C GLN A 203 15.43 -0.06 10.25
N TYR A 204 14.77 -0.85 9.41
CA TYR A 204 14.70 -0.64 7.97
C TYR A 204 13.25 -0.67 7.51
N LYS A 205 12.94 0.14 6.50
CA LYS A 205 11.72 0.08 5.71
C LYS A 205 12.11 -0.13 4.24
N ILE A 206 11.29 -0.87 3.51
CA ILE A 206 11.41 -0.98 2.06
C ILE A 206 10.34 -0.08 1.45
N GLU A 207 10.77 0.84 0.60
CA GLU A 207 9.85 1.73 -0.13
C GLU A 207 9.21 1.00 -1.32
N SER A 208 8.16 1.59 -1.89
CA SER A 208 7.44 1.01 -3.03
C SER A 208 8.31 0.80 -4.28
N ASP A 209 9.40 1.56 -4.42
CA ASP A 209 10.40 1.39 -5.49
C ASP A 209 11.42 0.28 -5.20
N GLY A 210 11.32 -0.40 -4.04
CA GLY A 210 12.20 -1.48 -3.62
C GLY A 210 13.49 -1.03 -2.93
N LYS A 211 13.64 0.26 -2.57
CA LYS A 211 14.84 0.76 -1.89
C LYS A 211 14.77 0.63 -0.37
N PHE A 212 15.93 0.44 0.25
CA PHE A 212 16.08 0.45 1.70
C PHE A 212 16.12 1.88 2.25
N THR A 213 15.19 2.18 3.16
CA THR A 213 15.25 3.37 4.01
C THR A 213 15.65 2.93 5.42
N THR A 214 16.75 3.48 5.94
CA THR A 214 17.08 3.34 7.37
C THR A 214 16.18 4.28 8.18
N LEU A 215 15.46 3.73 9.16
CA LEU A 215 14.56 4.51 10.02
C LEU A 215 15.30 5.02 11.26
N SER A 216 15.76 4.10 12.10
CA SER A 216 16.50 4.40 13.32
C SER A 216 17.53 3.32 13.60
N ASN A 217 18.48 3.61 14.48
CA ASN A 217 19.48 2.67 14.96
C ASN A 217 19.84 2.98 16.41
N GLY A 218 20.46 2.02 17.09
CA GLY A 218 20.89 2.20 18.45
C GLY A 218 21.72 1.05 18.99
N LEU A 219 22.13 1.22 20.25
CA LEU A 219 23.01 0.32 20.97
C LEU A 219 22.45 0.12 22.38
N ILE A 220 22.23 -1.13 22.76
CA ILE A 220 21.87 -1.54 24.11
C ILE A 220 23.15 -2.01 24.82
N LYS A 221 23.51 -1.31 25.90
CA LYS A 221 24.66 -1.69 26.74
C LYS A 221 24.30 -2.92 27.56
N LEU A 222 25.03 -4.01 27.35
CA LEU A 222 24.79 -5.27 28.04
C LEU A 222 25.87 -5.52 29.09
N ASP A 223 25.43 -5.97 30.26
CA ASP A 223 26.32 -6.53 31.27
C ASP A 223 27.04 -7.77 30.69
N SER A 224 28.29 -7.98 31.10
CA SER A 224 29.06 -9.20 30.87
C SER A 224 28.28 -10.49 31.15
N SER A 225 27.35 -10.46 32.10
CA SER A 225 26.51 -11.59 32.49
C SER A 225 25.26 -11.79 31.63
N ALA A 226 25.04 -10.97 30.60
CA ALA A 226 23.86 -11.01 29.75
C ALA A 226 23.90 -12.17 28.74
N ILE A 227 22.87 -13.02 28.79
CA ILE A 227 22.70 -14.19 27.94
C ILE A 227 21.38 -14.11 27.18
N PHE A 228 21.43 -14.33 25.87
CA PHE A 228 20.25 -14.33 25.01
C PHE A 228 20.37 -15.36 23.86
N GLY A 229 19.23 -15.83 23.37
CA GLY A 229 19.12 -16.79 22.28
C GLY A 229 18.98 -16.14 20.90
N LEU A 230 18.77 -16.98 19.86
CA LEU A 230 18.65 -16.56 18.45
C LEU A 230 17.36 -15.78 18.12
N ASN A 231 16.35 -15.82 18.99
CA ASN A 231 15.05 -15.15 18.81
C ASN A 231 14.73 -14.27 20.03
N ALA A 232 15.73 -13.55 20.51
CA ALA A 232 15.60 -12.62 21.62
C ALA A 232 14.92 -11.31 21.19
N LEU A 233 15.01 -10.98 19.91
CA LEU A 233 14.36 -9.83 19.30
C LEU A 233 13.00 -10.23 18.73
N ILE A 234 11.93 -9.58 19.18
CA ILE A 234 10.55 -9.81 18.75
C ILE A 234 9.85 -8.48 18.41
N SER A 235 8.77 -8.54 17.64
CA SER A 235 7.85 -7.42 17.42
C SER A 235 6.87 -7.25 18.57
N THR A 236 6.49 -6.01 18.87
CA THR A 236 5.40 -5.69 19.79
C THR A 236 4.12 -5.31 19.04
N ILE A 237 2.95 -5.45 19.69
CA ILE A 237 1.65 -5.20 19.01
C ILE A 237 1.42 -3.69 18.79
N ASP A 238 2.06 -2.85 19.60
CA ASP A 238 2.13 -1.39 19.41
C ASP A 238 3.09 -0.95 18.29
N GLU A 239 3.45 -1.88 17.39
CA GLU A 239 4.31 -1.67 16.23
C GLU A 239 5.79 -1.40 16.56
N GLY A 240 6.20 -1.54 17.81
CA GLY A 240 7.62 -1.51 18.20
C GLY A 240 8.31 -2.88 18.10
N TYR A 241 9.42 -2.98 18.84
CA TYR A 241 10.16 -4.21 19.04
C TYR A 241 10.57 -4.35 20.50
N SER A 242 10.89 -5.57 20.92
CA SER A 242 11.44 -5.85 22.25
C SER A 242 12.61 -6.80 22.13
N PHE A 243 13.70 -6.48 22.83
CA PHE A 243 14.88 -7.33 22.96
C PHE A 243 14.93 -7.91 24.37
N ILE A 244 14.71 -9.23 24.48
CA ILE A 244 14.64 -9.94 25.76
C ILE A 244 15.91 -10.74 26.02
N TYR A 245 16.51 -10.53 27.19
CA TYR A 245 17.70 -11.25 27.62
C TYR A 245 17.65 -11.58 29.11
N LYS A 246 18.48 -12.54 29.50
CA LYS A 246 18.68 -12.92 30.89
C LYS A 246 19.96 -12.31 31.44
N LEU A 247 19.95 -11.82 32.66
CA LEU A 247 21.15 -11.50 33.42
C LEU A 247 21.41 -12.59 34.46
N ASN A 248 22.61 -13.15 34.44
CA ASN A 248 23.11 -14.04 35.49
C ASN A 248 23.76 -13.20 36.61
N ASP A 249 23.72 -13.68 37.85
CA ASP A 249 24.62 -13.18 38.88
C ASP A 249 26.01 -13.80 38.73
N THR A 250 27.05 -12.98 38.91
CA THR A 250 28.47 -13.35 38.86
C THR A 250 29.19 -13.20 40.21
N LEU A 251 28.51 -12.71 41.26
CA LEU A 251 29.12 -12.48 42.58
C LEU A 251 29.02 -13.73 43.50
N PRO A 252 30.14 -14.22 44.10
CA PRO A 252 30.17 -15.49 44.83
C PRO A 252 29.34 -15.57 46.13
N ASN A 253 28.83 -14.46 46.68
CA ASN A 253 28.21 -14.39 48.01
C ASN A 253 26.93 -13.53 48.07
N SER A 254 26.27 -13.30 46.94
CA SER A 254 25.08 -12.46 46.84
C SER A 254 23.80 -13.32 46.87
N MET A 255 22.81 -12.96 47.69
CA MET A 255 21.46 -13.55 47.69
C MET A 255 20.59 -13.06 46.49
N LEU A 256 21.19 -12.58 45.40
CA LEU A 256 20.47 -12.06 44.23
C LEU A 256 20.40 -13.09 43.10
N ARG A 257 19.34 -12.97 42.29
CA ARG A 257 18.69 -14.06 41.56
C ARG A 257 18.60 -13.72 40.08
N ASP A 258 18.58 -14.72 39.19
CA ASP A 258 18.48 -14.53 37.73
C ASP A 258 17.34 -13.54 37.35
N LEU A 259 17.64 -12.59 36.47
CA LEU A 259 16.69 -11.56 36.01
C LEU A 259 16.36 -11.73 34.53
N ILE A 260 15.08 -11.63 34.20
CA ILE A 260 14.61 -11.48 32.83
C ILE A 260 14.39 -10.00 32.55
N VAL A 261 15.04 -9.50 31.52
CA VAL A 261 15.02 -8.09 31.13
C VAL A 261 14.50 -7.98 29.70
N ALA A 262 13.64 -6.99 29.48
CA ALA A 262 13.19 -6.57 28.16
C ALA A 262 13.62 -5.12 27.90
N GLU A 263 14.23 -4.88 26.77
CA GLU A 263 14.52 -3.54 26.25
C GLU A 263 13.56 -3.26 25.10
N PHE A 264 12.63 -2.33 25.31
CA PHE A 264 11.65 -1.94 24.30
C PHE A 264 12.27 -0.89 23.36
N ILE A 265 12.08 -1.09 22.07
CA ILE A 265 12.59 -0.26 20.98
C ILE A 265 11.38 0.24 20.19
N GLY A 266 11.09 1.54 20.26
CA GLY A 266 9.96 2.11 19.53
C GLY A 266 10.18 2.16 18.02
N TYR A 267 9.09 2.10 17.25
CA TYR A 267 9.15 2.28 15.80
C TYR A 267 9.72 3.65 15.43
N ASN A 268 10.77 3.68 14.59
CA ASN A 268 11.45 4.91 14.18
C ASN A 268 11.86 5.83 15.35
N LYS A 269 12.19 5.21 16.49
CA LYS A 269 12.73 5.89 17.68
C LYS A 269 14.17 5.45 17.92
N PHE A 270 14.96 6.29 18.58
CA PHE A 270 16.38 6.04 18.88
C PHE A 270 16.61 5.58 20.33
N ASP A 271 15.68 5.93 21.22
CA ASP A 271 15.70 5.57 22.63
C ASP A 271 15.17 4.14 22.87
N THR A 272 15.70 3.50 23.91
CA THR A 272 15.23 2.21 24.40
C THR A 272 14.78 2.33 25.84
N THR A 273 13.77 1.54 26.22
CA THR A 273 13.26 1.48 27.60
C THR A 273 13.54 0.13 28.21
N LYS A 274 14.33 0.11 29.30
CA LYS A 274 14.69 -1.11 30.04
C LYS A 274 13.66 -1.44 31.10
N ILE A 275 13.12 -2.67 31.06
CA ILE A 275 12.14 -3.18 32.03
C ILE A 275 12.58 -4.55 32.56
N TYR A 276 12.42 -4.76 33.86
CA TYR A 276 12.67 -6.05 34.51
C TYR A 276 11.36 -6.85 34.53
N LEU A 277 11.25 -7.87 33.69
CA LEU A 277 10.04 -8.70 33.55
C LEU A 277 9.89 -9.73 34.67
N TYR A 278 10.99 -10.29 35.16
CA TYR A 278 10.93 -11.29 36.22
C TYR A 278 12.24 -11.40 36.99
N ARG A 279 12.12 -11.70 38.28
CA ARG A 279 13.22 -12.05 39.17
C ARG A 279 12.91 -13.45 39.71
N ALA A 280 13.79 -14.41 39.42
CA ALA A 280 13.66 -15.77 39.98
C ALA A 280 13.59 -15.67 41.51
N ASN A 281 12.82 -16.52 42.20
CA ASN A 281 12.72 -16.56 43.67
C ASN A 281 13.16 -17.91 44.30
N LEU A 282 13.86 -18.76 43.54
CA LEU A 282 14.32 -20.09 43.97
C LEU A 282 15.86 -20.20 43.86
N LEU A 283 16.46 -21.16 44.57
CA LEU A 283 17.89 -21.52 44.51
C LEU A 283 18.35 -22.04 43.12
N ASN A 284 17.43 -22.20 42.17
CA ASN A 284 17.72 -22.74 40.84
C ASN A 284 17.91 -21.63 39.81
N ARG A 285 18.99 -21.72 39.03
CA ARG A 285 19.24 -20.86 37.86
C ARG A 285 18.13 -21.04 36.82
N ILE A 286 17.70 -19.96 36.17
CA ILE A 286 16.78 -20.02 35.04
C ILE A 286 17.55 -20.61 33.84
N PRO A 287 17.17 -21.79 33.31
CA PRO A 287 17.85 -22.35 32.15
C PRO A 287 17.51 -21.55 30.88
N GLN A 288 18.41 -21.59 29.91
CA GLN A 288 18.16 -21.12 28.54
C GLN A 288 17.74 -22.32 27.68
N PRO A 289 16.89 -22.14 26.65
CA PRO A 289 16.48 -20.88 26.03
C PRO A 289 15.19 -20.24 26.56
N ILE A 290 15.12 -18.91 26.51
CA ILE A 290 13.86 -18.15 26.69
C ILE A 290 13.17 -18.01 25.33
N SER A 291 11.88 -18.27 25.28
CA SER A 291 11.07 -18.13 24.06
C SER A 291 9.95 -17.16 24.28
N CYS A 292 10.01 -16.01 23.62
CA CYS A 292 8.97 -14.99 23.70
C CYS A 292 8.27 -14.82 22.36
N SER A 293 6.99 -14.48 22.41
CA SER A 293 6.18 -14.14 21.25
C SER A 293 5.05 -13.20 21.66
N ILE A 294 4.30 -12.72 20.67
CA ILE A 294 2.97 -12.17 20.90
C ILE A 294 2.11 -13.25 21.58
N GLU A 295 1.28 -12.83 22.54
CA GLU A 295 0.26 -13.69 23.13
C GLU A 295 -0.91 -13.79 22.16
N TYR A 296 -0.96 -14.88 21.40
CA TYR A 296 -2.03 -15.09 20.42
C TYR A 296 -3.36 -15.42 21.07
N VAL A 297 -3.35 -16.04 22.27
CA VAL A 297 -4.54 -16.38 23.05
C VAL A 297 -4.55 -15.53 24.31
N GLY A 298 -4.97 -14.27 24.14
CA GLY A 298 -5.00 -13.26 25.18
C GLY A 298 -4.57 -11.89 24.67
N VAL A 299 -3.94 -11.12 25.57
CA VAL A 299 -3.56 -9.73 25.35
C VAL A 299 -2.07 -9.56 25.65
N GLY A 300 -1.35 -8.83 24.79
CA GLY A 300 0.07 -8.49 24.95
C GLY A 300 1.03 -9.57 24.46
N HIS A 301 2.01 -9.90 25.29
CA HIS A 301 3.14 -10.78 24.97
C HIS A 301 3.33 -11.81 26.04
N SER A 302 3.97 -12.91 25.69
CA SER A 302 4.42 -13.86 26.70
C SER A 302 5.78 -14.47 26.41
N CYS A 303 6.50 -14.76 27.48
CA CYS A 303 7.74 -15.52 27.48
C CYS A 303 7.51 -16.85 28.19
N SER A 304 7.81 -17.96 27.52
CA SER A 304 7.87 -19.29 28.09
C SER A 304 9.29 -19.64 28.52
N LEU A 305 9.42 -20.01 29.79
CA LEU A 305 10.67 -20.36 30.45
C LEU A 305 10.53 -21.79 30.98
N PRO A 306 11.04 -22.79 30.25
CA PRO A 306 11.04 -24.15 30.76
C PRO A 306 11.98 -24.26 31.95
N ILE A 307 11.51 -24.74 33.09
CA ILE A 307 12.28 -24.89 34.33
C ILE A 307 12.13 -26.31 34.87
N MET A 308 13.15 -26.76 35.60
CA MET A 308 13.11 -28.04 36.32
C MET A 308 13.10 -27.76 37.82
N TYR A 309 12.14 -28.35 38.53
CA TYR A 309 12.00 -28.22 39.99
C TYR A 309 11.57 -29.55 40.59
N ASN A 310 12.25 -30.00 41.66
CA ASN A 310 12.00 -31.29 42.32
C ASN A 310 11.86 -32.48 41.35
N GLN A 311 12.74 -32.56 40.35
CA GLN A 311 12.75 -33.60 39.29
C GLN A 311 11.53 -33.60 38.35
N SER A 312 10.65 -32.61 38.47
CA SER A 312 9.52 -32.37 37.57
C SER A 312 9.80 -31.20 36.63
N ASP A 313 9.22 -31.30 35.45
CA ASP A 313 9.35 -30.35 34.36
C ASP A 313 8.18 -29.34 34.41
N TYR A 314 8.50 -28.03 34.39
CA TYR A 314 7.50 -26.96 34.41
C TYR A 314 7.79 -25.93 33.32
N ASN A 315 6.75 -25.23 32.86
CA ASN A 315 6.86 -24.02 32.06
C ASN A 315 6.43 -22.82 32.91
N LEU A 316 7.35 -21.89 33.18
CA LEU A 316 7.05 -20.58 33.73
C LEU A 316 6.70 -19.64 32.56
N LYS A 317 5.42 -19.29 32.44
CA LYS A 317 4.93 -18.31 31.46
C LYS A 317 4.80 -16.94 32.12
N ILE A 318 5.53 -15.96 31.59
CA ILE A 318 5.42 -14.55 32.00
C ILE A 318 4.63 -13.81 30.93
N GLY A 319 3.46 -13.27 31.27
CA GLY A 319 2.68 -12.40 30.39
C GLY A 319 2.95 -10.94 30.70
N PHE A 320 3.18 -10.13 29.67
CA PHE A 320 3.50 -8.71 29.79
C PHE A 320 2.93 -7.89 28.63
N LEU A 321 2.80 -6.59 28.83
CA LEU A 321 2.27 -5.63 27.85
C LEU A 321 3.39 -4.93 27.08
N SER A 322 3.06 -4.22 26.00
CA SER A 322 4.03 -3.37 25.27
C SER A 322 4.57 -2.23 26.14
N SER A 323 3.85 -1.84 27.20
CA SER A 323 4.32 -0.90 28.24
C SER A 323 5.38 -1.49 29.18
N GLY A 324 5.61 -2.81 29.12
CA GLY A 324 6.45 -3.55 30.06
C GLY A 324 5.75 -3.98 31.35
N ALA A 325 4.48 -3.61 31.55
CA ALA A 325 3.71 -4.07 32.71
C ALA A 325 3.47 -5.59 32.65
N ILE A 326 3.73 -6.27 33.77
CA ILE A 326 3.53 -7.71 33.90
C ILE A 326 2.07 -7.95 34.30
N ILE A 327 1.36 -8.81 33.54
CA ILE A 327 -0.08 -9.07 33.74
C ILE A 327 -0.37 -10.51 34.18
N SER A 328 0.54 -11.45 33.94
CA SER A 328 0.35 -12.82 34.39
C SER A 328 1.68 -13.54 34.65
N LEU A 329 1.64 -14.47 35.60
CA LEU A 329 2.75 -15.36 35.91
C LEU A 329 2.18 -16.74 36.21
N ASN A 330 2.27 -17.64 35.23
CA ASN A 330 1.69 -18.98 35.32
C ASN A 330 2.80 -20.02 35.35
N ILE A 331 2.73 -20.97 36.28
CA ILE A 331 3.64 -22.10 36.36
C ILE A 331 2.84 -23.36 36.06
N THR A 332 3.17 -24.01 34.95
CA THR A 332 2.43 -25.15 34.43
C THR A 332 3.32 -26.37 34.42
N GLN A 333 2.90 -27.47 35.05
CA GLN A 333 3.66 -28.72 34.97
C GLN A 333 3.51 -29.32 33.57
N ILE A 334 4.63 -29.73 32.99
CA ILE A 334 4.69 -30.41 31.69
C ILE A 334 5.05 -31.87 31.95
N ILE A 335 4.20 -32.78 31.50
CA ILE A 335 4.40 -34.22 31.69
C ILE A 335 4.70 -34.85 30.33
N PHE A 336 5.85 -35.51 30.23
CA PHE A 336 6.26 -36.22 29.04
C PHE A 336 5.83 -37.69 29.08
N PRO A 337 5.47 -38.27 27.92
CA PRO A 337 5.10 -39.68 27.88
C PRO A 337 6.32 -40.54 28.22
N GLY A 338 6.16 -41.41 29.22
CA GLY A 338 7.15 -42.40 29.64
C GLY A 338 8.32 -41.88 30.50
N ASN A 339 8.29 -40.65 31.03
CA ASN A 339 9.35 -40.05 31.87
C ASN A 339 10.78 -40.15 31.30
N ARG A 340 10.93 -40.38 29.98
CA ARG A 340 12.24 -40.56 29.33
C ARG A 340 12.99 -39.25 29.12
N PHE A 341 12.34 -38.12 29.32
CA PHE A 341 12.83 -36.80 28.95
C PHE A 341 12.86 -35.88 30.17
N LYS A 342 13.85 -34.96 30.22
CA LYS A 342 13.97 -33.90 31.24
C LYS A 342 14.36 -32.59 30.56
N PHE A 343 13.82 -31.45 31.00
CA PHE A 343 14.20 -30.13 30.50
C PHE A 343 15.70 -29.88 30.68
N ARG A 344 16.52 -30.00 29.63
CA ARG A 344 17.93 -29.59 29.68
C ARG A 344 18.24 -28.34 28.86
N THR A 345 17.57 -28.10 27.74
CA THR A 345 17.75 -26.91 26.86
C THR A 345 16.60 -26.73 25.85
N TRP A 346 15.35 -26.90 26.26
CA TRP A 346 14.22 -26.97 25.31
C TRP A 346 13.64 -25.62 24.95
N LYS A 347 13.14 -25.49 23.72
CA LYS A 347 12.53 -24.26 23.20
C LYS A 347 11.05 -24.47 22.96
N LEU A 348 10.21 -23.95 23.85
CA LEU A 348 8.76 -23.93 23.67
C LEU A 348 8.39 -22.77 22.74
N LYS A 349 7.91 -23.08 21.53
CA LYS A 349 7.35 -22.06 20.62
C LYS A 349 5.85 -21.96 20.86
N SER A 350 5.35 -20.75 21.08
CA SER A 350 3.90 -20.50 21.16
C SER A 350 3.24 -20.74 19.80
N LEU A 351 2.02 -21.27 19.82
CA LEU A 351 1.21 -21.50 18.62
C LEU A 351 0.13 -20.41 18.47
N LEU A 352 -0.24 -20.11 17.22
CA LEU A 352 -1.25 -19.10 16.86
C LEU A 352 -2.63 -19.37 17.48
N PHE A 353 -3.01 -20.65 17.58
CA PHE A 353 -4.30 -21.08 18.13
C PHE A 353 -4.18 -21.64 19.55
N GLY A 354 -3.21 -21.13 20.32
CA GLY A 354 -2.99 -21.51 21.70
C GLY A 354 -2.09 -22.73 21.88
N GLY A 355 -1.52 -22.87 23.08
CA GLY A 355 -0.58 -23.93 23.42
C GLY A 355 0.84 -23.70 22.91
N TYR A 356 1.65 -24.75 22.96
CA TYR A 356 3.08 -24.71 22.66
C TYR A 356 3.49 -25.92 21.83
N ILE A 357 4.44 -25.71 20.92
CA ILE A 357 5.15 -26.79 20.23
C ILE A 357 6.59 -26.88 20.73
N LEU A 358 7.03 -28.12 20.96
CA LEU A 358 8.38 -28.46 21.37
C LEU A 358 8.98 -29.47 20.38
N PRO A 359 9.83 -29.02 19.43
CA PRO A 359 10.66 -29.90 18.63
C PRO A 359 11.93 -30.27 19.40
N GLU A 360 12.16 -31.56 19.64
CA GLU A 360 13.31 -32.09 20.36
C GLU A 360 14.15 -33.03 19.50
N ARG A 361 15.46 -32.82 19.51
CA ARG A 361 16.43 -33.58 18.70
C ARG A 361 17.15 -34.57 19.58
N ILE A 362 17.12 -35.85 19.19
CA ILE A 362 17.83 -36.91 19.90
C ILE A 362 18.77 -37.61 18.94
N LYS A 363 20.05 -37.68 19.30
CA LYS A 363 21.02 -38.51 18.61
C LYS A 363 21.01 -39.91 19.22
N VAL A 364 20.70 -40.92 18.41
CA VAL A 364 20.82 -42.33 18.80
C VAL A 364 21.80 -42.96 17.82
N GLY A 365 23.08 -43.07 18.22
CA GLY A 365 24.15 -43.48 17.30
C GLY A 365 24.42 -42.42 16.23
N THR A 366 24.42 -42.82 14.95
CA THR A 366 24.53 -41.93 13.78
C THR A 366 23.21 -41.29 13.37
N ASP A 367 22.07 -41.86 13.79
CA ASP A 367 20.75 -41.40 13.40
C ASP A 367 20.24 -40.28 14.31
N SER A 368 19.78 -39.21 13.65
CA SER A 368 19.08 -38.12 14.28
C SER A 368 17.58 -38.33 14.24
N ARG A 369 16.98 -38.44 15.42
CA ARG A 369 15.54 -38.62 15.63
C ARG A 369 14.93 -37.31 16.11
N LEU A 370 13.85 -36.86 15.45
CA LEU A 370 13.11 -35.66 15.84
C LEU A 370 11.81 -36.08 16.54
N TYR A 371 11.63 -35.62 17.77
CA TYR A 371 10.40 -35.74 18.55
C TYR A 371 9.68 -34.40 18.55
N ILE A 372 8.35 -34.41 18.48
CA ILE A 372 7.57 -33.17 18.41
C ILE A 372 6.38 -33.26 19.35
N TYR A 373 6.42 -32.48 20.41
CA TYR A 373 5.34 -32.46 21.39
C TYR A 373 4.51 -31.19 21.23
N VAL A 374 3.19 -31.34 21.18
CA VAL A 374 2.25 -30.23 21.21
C VAL A 374 1.55 -30.25 22.56
N PHE A 375 1.62 -29.13 23.29
CA PHE A 375 1.02 -28.99 24.61
C PHE A 375 -0.09 -27.95 24.58
N SER A 376 -1.18 -28.21 25.30
CA SER A 376 -2.17 -27.18 25.61
C SER A 376 -1.59 -26.12 26.55
N VAL A 377 -2.30 -25.00 26.72
CA VAL A 377 -1.91 -23.93 27.65
C VAL A 377 -1.79 -24.45 29.09
N ASN A 378 -2.57 -25.47 29.45
CA ASN A 378 -2.58 -26.10 30.78
C ASN A 378 -1.51 -27.20 30.93
N GLY A 379 -0.65 -27.42 29.93
CA GLY A 379 0.44 -28.39 29.98
C GLY A 379 0.03 -29.82 29.63
N THR A 380 -1.23 -30.03 29.24
CA THR A 380 -1.71 -31.32 28.75
C THR A 380 -1.08 -31.61 27.39
N LEU A 381 -0.46 -32.78 27.25
CA LEU A 381 0.05 -33.23 25.96
C LEU A 381 -1.11 -33.53 25.01
N TYR A 382 -1.09 -32.91 23.84
CA TYR A 382 -1.94 -33.28 22.73
C TYR A 382 -1.17 -34.27 21.86
N ASN A 383 -1.62 -35.53 21.84
CA ASN A 383 -0.96 -36.59 21.09
C ASN A 383 -1.32 -36.50 19.60
N THR A 384 -0.82 -35.48 18.89
CA THR A 384 -1.10 -35.30 17.46
C THR A 384 -0.44 -36.38 16.59
N LEU A 385 0.72 -36.88 17.01
CA LEU A 385 1.60 -37.76 16.21
C LEU A 385 1.59 -39.22 16.64
N GLY A 386 0.82 -39.59 17.68
CA GLY A 386 0.63 -40.98 18.10
C GLY A 386 1.92 -41.78 18.26
N SER A 387 1.95 -42.97 17.66
CA SER A 387 3.09 -43.91 17.65
C SER A 387 4.10 -43.66 16.52
N GLU A 388 3.91 -42.62 15.68
CA GLU A 388 4.76 -42.33 14.51
C GLU A 388 6.04 -41.55 14.87
N GLN A 389 6.27 -41.30 16.16
CA GLN A 389 7.54 -40.75 16.64
C GLN A 389 8.55 -41.85 16.98
N PRO A 390 9.85 -41.61 16.72
CA PRO A 390 10.43 -40.38 16.18
C PRO A 390 10.31 -40.25 14.67
N LEU A 391 10.18 -39.01 14.20
CA LEU A 391 10.21 -38.69 12.77
C LEU A 391 11.66 -38.72 12.28
N GLN A 392 11.90 -39.39 11.14
CA GLN A 392 13.13 -39.24 10.37
C GLN A 392 13.11 -37.88 9.66
N THR A 393 14.20 -37.15 9.79
CA THR A 393 14.37 -35.81 9.20
C THR A 393 15.77 -35.68 8.66
N ASN A 394 15.96 -34.73 7.75
CA ASN A 394 17.27 -34.46 7.22
C ASN A 394 18.26 -33.90 8.27
N PRO A 395 19.58 -33.91 7.98
CA PRO A 395 20.59 -33.43 8.92
C PRO A 395 20.44 -31.96 9.35
N ASN A 396 19.73 -31.13 8.58
CA ASN A 396 19.49 -29.72 8.88
C ASN A 396 18.29 -29.50 9.82
N TYR A 397 17.40 -30.49 9.97
CA TYR A 397 16.17 -30.44 10.77
C TYR A 397 15.31 -29.22 10.42
N ALA A 398 15.20 -28.92 9.12
CA ALA A 398 14.45 -27.78 8.66
C ALA A 398 12.96 -27.99 8.99
N LEU A 399 12.40 -27.05 9.76
CA LEU A 399 11.00 -27.06 10.17
C LEU A 399 10.43 -25.65 10.17
N GLU A 400 9.15 -25.53 9.86
CA GLU A 400 8.40 -24.27 9.95
C GLU A 400 6.93 -24.54 10.27
N VAL A 401 6.32 -23.69 11.10
CA VAL A 401 4.87 -23.74 11.38
C VAL A 401 4.22 -22.67 10.51
N LEU A 402 3.39 -23.11 9.57
CA LEU A 402 2.68 -22.22 8.66
C LEU A 402 1.52 -21.50 9.38
N PRO A 403 1.09 -20.33 8.85
CA PRO A 403 -0.06 -19.60 9.37
C PRO A 403 -1.35 -20.41 9.54
N ASN A 404 -1.60 -21.38 8.67
CA ASN A 404 -2.77 -22.27 8.69
C ASN A 404 -2.68 -23.40 9.74
N ASN A 405 -1.69 -23.35 10.65
CA ASN A 405 -1.40 -24.36 11.65
C ASN A 405 -0.86 -25.69 11.09
N THR A 406 -0.38 -25.72 9.86
CA THR A 406 0.33 -26.89 9.32
C THR A 406 1.81 -26.79 9.66
N LEU A 407 2.36 -27.83 10.29
CA LEU A 407 3.79 -27.98 10.53
C LEU A 407 4.44 -28.68 9.35
N LEU A 408 5.47 -28.06 8.78
CA LEU A 408 6.34 -28.66 7.78
C LEU A 408 7.63 -29.14 8.42
N ILE A 409 8.05 -30.36 8.08
CA ILE A 409 9.30 -30.96 8.52
C ILE A 409 9.99 -31.58 7.33
N ALA A 410 11.23 -31.20 7.06
CA ALA A 410 12.04 -31.82 6.01
C ALA A 410 12.24 -33.32 6.27
N GLN A 411 11.94 -34.13 5.25
CA GLN A 411 12.25 -35.55 5.22
C GLN A 411 13.71 -35.78 4.83
N MET A 412 14.24 -36.99 5.09
CA MET A 412 15.54 -37.39 4.56
C MET A 412 15.51 -37.42 3.03
N GLU A 413 16.54 -36.85 2.41
CA GLU A 413 16.66 -36.77 0.96
C GLU A 413 17.24 -38.07 0.40
N TYR A 414 16.79 -38.46 -0.79
CA TYR A 414 17.29 -39.64 -1.49
C TYR A 414 17.41 -39.34 -2.99
N ASN A 415 18.50 -39.78 -3.61
CA ASN A 415 18.83 -39.47 -5.00
C ASN A 415 18.73 -37.96 -5.27
N ASN A 416 17.93 -37.56 -6.26
CA ASN A 416 17.65 -36.17 -6.61
C ASN A 416 16.27 -35.71 -6.10
N THR A 417 15.80 -36.28 -5.00
CA THR A 417 14.46 -36.06 -4.43
C THR A 417 14.55 -35.53 -3.01
N TRP A 418 13.73 -34.52 -2.71
CA TRP A 418 13.54 -33.99 -1.36
C TRP A 418 12.04 -33.89 -1.04
N GLY A 419 11.69 -33.71 0.23
CA GLY A 419 10.29 -33.67 0.62
C GLY A 419 10.01 -33.19 2.05
N PHE A 420 8.73 -33.12 2.39
CA PHE A 420 8.23 -32.72 3.70
C PHE A 420 7.17 -33.68 4.24
N ASN A 421 7.17 -33.84 5.55
CA ASN A 421 5.97 -34.21 6.28
C ASN A 421 5.17 -32.94 6.59
N ALA A 422 3.96 -32.84 6.04
CA ALA A 422 2.98 -31.83 6.42
C ALA A 422 2.04 -32.43 7.47
N ILE A 423 2.01 -31.80 8.65
CA ILE A 423 1.24 -32.27 9.81
C ILE A 423 0.31 -31.15 10.25
N ASP A 424 -0.99 -31.40 10.18
CA ASP A 424 -1.99 -30.43 10.63
C ASP A 424 -2.04 -30.41 12.16
N ILE A 425 -1.65 -29.29 12.77
CA ILE A 425 -1.73 -29.09 14.22
C ILE A 425 -3.20 -28.73 14.55
N PRO A 426 -3.80 -29.33 15.60
CA PRO A 426 -5.14 -28.98 16.04
C PRO A 426 -5.20 -27.54 16.54
N LYS A 427 -6.31 -26.84 16.26
CA LYS A 427 -6.60 -25.55 16.88
C LYS A 427 -6.98 -25.79 18.33
N LEU A 428 -6.15 -25.32 19.27
CA LEU A 428 -6.38 -25.49 20.71
C LEU A 428 -7.29 -24.40 21.30
N THR A 429 -7.59 -23.37 20.52
CA THR A 429 -8.49 -22.27 20.84
C THR A 429 -9.25 -21.91 19.57
N ASN A 430 -10.56 -21.69 19.71
CA ASN A 430 -11.40 -21.29 18.59
C ASN A 430 -11.15 -19.81 18.25
N ASP A 431 -10.87 -19.54 16.97
CA ASP A 431 -10.68 -18.21 16.41
C ASP A 431 -11.84 -17.77 15.52
N ASN A 432 -12.89 -18.61 15.41
CA ASN A 432 -14.05 -18.41 14.53
C ASN A 432 -13.65 -18.13 13.06
N GLY A 433 -12.45 -18.55 12.64
CA GLY A 433 -11.91 -18.33 11.30
C GLY A 433 -11.18 -17.00 11.08
N TYR A 434 -11.13 -16.08 12.06
CA TYR A 434 -10.53 -14.75 11.89
C TYR A 434 -9.00 -14.72 12.06
N TYR A 435 -8.36 -15.83 12.42
CA TYR A 435 -6.94 -15.88 12.82
C TYR A 435 -6.60 -14.90 13.96
N ASN A 436 -7.61 -14.60 14.78
CA ASN A 436 -7.55 -13.72 15.93
C ASN A 436 -8.53 -14.20 16.99
N THR A 437 -8.03 -14.78 18.08
CA THR A 437 -8.88 -15.41 19.10
C THR A 437 -9.61 -14.41 20.00
N ASN A 438 -9.38 -13.10 19.82
CA ASN A 438 -10.12 -12.07 20.57
C ASN A 438 -11.47 -11.73 19.92
N ILE A 439 -11.70 -12.13 18.66
CA ILE A 439 -12.93 -11.86 17.92
C ILE A 439 -13.94 -12.99 18.14
N GLU A 440 -15.12 -12.63 18.63
CA GLU A 440 -16.25 -13.54 18.83
C GLU A 440 -17.03 -13.73 17.53
N SER A 441 -17.40 -12.64 16.87
CA SER A 441 -18.15 -12.67 15.60
C SER A 441 -18.07 -11.34 14.86
N THR A 442 -18.47 -11.33 13.60
CA THR A 442 -18.57 -10.11 12.79
C THR A 442 -19.86 -10.07 11.98
N PHE A 443 -20.24 -8.88 11.54
CA PHE A 443 -21.24 -8.67 10.50
C PHE A 443 -20.63 -7.79 9.40
N PRO A 444 -20.56 -8.23 8.14
CA PRO A 444 -20.98 -9.54 7.63
C PRO A 444 -20.17 -10.70 8.24
N GLU A 445 -20.71 -11.91 8.21
CA GLU A 445 -19.96 -13.11 8.61
C GLU A 445 -19.00 -13.53 7.47
N ILE A 446 -17.94 -14.27 7.80
CA ILE A 446 -17.00 -14.84 6.81
C ILE A 446 -17.77 -15.75 5.84
N ASN A 447 -17.51 -15.61 4.53
CA ASN A 447 -18.15 -16.32 3.42
C ASN A 447 -19.69 -16.11 3.34
N SER A 448 -20.23 -15.08 3.99
CA SER A 448 -21.65 -14.76 3.88
C SER A 448 -21.99 -14.03 2.58
N THR A 449 -23.26 -14.11 2.19
CA THR A 449 -23.84 -13.27 1.13
C THR A 449 -24.80 -12.28 1.77
N ILE A 450 -24.64 -10.99 1.50
CA ILE A 450 -25.41 -9.92 2.14
C ILE A 450 -26.09 -9.00 1.12
N PRO A 451 -27.25 -8.42 1.45
CA PRO A 451 -27.93 -7.50 0.55
C PRO A 451 -27.12 -6.22 0.31
N SER A 452 -27.28 -5.63 -0.87
CA SER A 452 -26.75 -4.30 -1.18
C SER A 452 -27.38 -3.21 -0.29
N GLY A 453 -26.61 -2.18 0.03
CA GLY A 453 -27.10 -1.01 0.80
C GLY A 453 -26.92 -1.12 2.32
N ILE A 454 -26.14 -2.07 2.81
CA ILE A 454 -25.70 -2.07 4.21
C ILE A 454 -24.94 -0.78 4.55
N THR A 455 -25.30 -0.17 5.68
CA THR A 455 -24.74 1.11 6.14
C THR A 455 -23.64 0.93 7.17
N ASN A 456 -23.48 -0.26 7.74
CA ASN A 456 -22.46 -0.55 8.73
C ASN A 456 -21.94 -1.98 8.64
N THR A 457 -20.75 -2.17 9.20
CA THR A 457 -20.16 -3.46 9.55
C THR A 457 -19.86 -3.45 11.04
N SER A 458 -19.83 -4.61 11.68
CA SER A 458 -19.53 -4.69 13.11
C SER A 458 -18.60 -5.85 13.45
N ILE A 459 -17.83 -5.66 14.52
CA ILE A 459 -16.89 -6.65 15.07
C ILE A 459 -17.19 -6.78 16.55
N LYS A 460 -17.54 -7.98 16.99
CA LYS A 460 -17.79 -8.30 18.40
C LYS A 460 -16.57 -9.03 18.97
N PHE A 461 -16.06 -8.53 20.09
CA PHE A 461 -14.92 -9.08 20.82
C PHE A 461 -15.40 -9.78 22.11
N TYR A 462 -14.64 -10.78 22.56
CA TYR A 462 -14.90 -11.44 23.85
C TYR A 462 -14.69 -10.52 25.06
N ILE A 463 -13.77 -9.56 24.93
CA ILE A 463 -13.41 -8.59 25.97
C ILE A 463 -13.83 -7.17 25.58
N PRO A 464 -14.10 -6.27 26.54
CA PRO A 464 -14.32 -4.86 26.25
C PRO A 464 -13.06 -4.20 25.65
N VAL A 465 -13.27 -3.35 24.66
CA VAL A 465 -12.21 -2.69 23.90
C VAL A 465 -12.31 -1.17 23.94
N THR A 466 -11.24 -0.49 23.56
CA THR A 466 -11.22 0.95 23.27
C THR A 466 -10.73 1.18 21.85
N LEU A 467 -11.25 2.22 21.21
CA LEU A 467 -10.87 2.59 19.86
C LEU A 467 -9.41 3.06 19.80
N SER A 468 -8.71 2.74 18.71
CA SER A 468 -7.32 3.15 18.53
C SER A 468 -6.97 3.46 17.08
N GLY A 469 -5.69 3.73 16.81
CA GLY A 469 -5.22 4.36 15.57
C GLY A 469 -5.04 3.44 14.37
N GLY A 470 -5.16 2.13 14.54
CA GLY A 470 -5.15 1.19 13.41
C GLY A 470 -6.37 1.39 12.51
N ARG A 471 -6.31 0.85 11.28
CA ARG A 471 -7.36 1.04 10.27
C ARG A 471 -8.05 -0.26 9.91
N LEU A 472 -9.34 -0.16 9.60
CA LEU A 472 -10.10 -1.20 8.91
C LEU A 472 -10.20 -0.82 7.44
N SER A 473 -9.75 -1.70 6.55
CA SER A 473 -9.73 -1.46 5.12
C SER A 473 -10.55 -2.51 4.37
N ILE A 474 -11.47 -2.04 3.54
CA ILE A 474 -12.39 -2.84 2.73
C ILE A 474 -11.88 -2.84 1.30
N PHE A 475 -11.72 -4.04 0.75
CA PHE A 475 -11.23 -4.25 -0.60
C PHE A 475 -12.25 -5.02 -1.43
N GLN A 476 -12.29 -4.71 -2.72
CA GLN A 476 -12.99 -5.51 -3.72
C GLN A 476 -11.99 -6.40 -4.45
N THR A 477 -12.37 -7.66 -4.66
CA THR A 477 -11.55 -8.64 -5.41
C THR A 477 -12.13 -8.81 -6.82
N ILE A 478 -11.33 -8.51 -7.84
CA ILE A 478 -11.68 -8.71 -9.25
C ILE A 478 -10.56 -9.53 -9.91
N GLY A 479 -10.81 -10.83 -10.11
CA GLY A 479 -9.75 -11.76 -10.49
C GLY A 479 -8.66 -11.79 -9.41
N GLU A 480 -7.43 -11.49 -9.78
CA GLU A 480 -6.30 -11.36 -8.83
C GLU A 480 -6.11 -9.94 -8.28
N ARG A 481 -6.81 -8.93 -8.83
CA ARG A 481 -6.66 -7.52 -8.42
C ARG A 481 -7.46 -7.25 -7.15
N LYS A 482 -6.81 -6.62 -6.17
CA LYS A 482 -7.42 -6.14 -4.91
C LYS A 482 -7.51 -4.61 -4.96
N ILE A 483 -8.73 -4.08 -4.99
CA ILE A 483 -8.99 -2.64 -5.12
C ILE A 483 -9.49 -2.12 -3.78
N LEU A 484 -8.77 -1.16 -3.17
CA LEU A 484 -9.24 -0.49 -1.95
C LEU A 484 -10.55 0.23 -2.25
N ARG A 485 -11.53 0.12 -1.35
CA ARG A 485 -12.84 0.78 -1.46
C ARG A 485 -13.09 1.75 -0.33
N GLN A 486 -12.65 1.39 0.87
CA GLN A 486 -12.75 2.24 2.05
C GLN A 486 -11.65 1.86 3.03
N SER A 487 -11.09 2.84 3.72
CA SER A 487 -10.20 2.63 4.86
C SER A 487 -10.62 3.57 5.98
N THR A 488 -11.04 3.04 7.13
CA THR A 488 -11.56 3.85 8.25
C THR A 488 -10.65 3.67 9.47
N SER A 489 -10.31 4.78 10.12
CA SER A 489 -9.55 4.75 11.38
C SER A 489 -10.41 4.20 12.51
N GLY A 490 -9.84 3.38 13.40
CA GLY A 490 -10.54 2.89 14.58
C GLY A 490 -11.10 4.03 15.45
N THR A 491 -10.40 5.17 15.52
CA THR A 491 -10.87 6.38 16.22
C THR A 491 -12.12 7.03 15.64
N GLN A 492 -12.50 6.70 14.39
CA GLN A 492 -13.72 7.18 13.72
C GLN A 492 -14.91 6.20 13.90
N CYS A 493 -14.71 5.07 14.59
CA CYS A 493 -15.72 4.05 14.81
C CYS A 493 -16.57 4.34 16.06
N ILE A 494 -17.61 3.53 16.27
CA ILE A 494 -18.52 3.64 17.41
C ILE A 494 -18.43 2.36 18.25
N LEU A 495 -18.47 2.48 19.57
CA LEU A 495 -18.54 1.35 20.49
C LEU A 495 -19.98 1.15 20.98
N ASP A 496 -20.39 -0.11 21.10
CA ASP A 496 -21.65 -0.50 21.71
C ASP A 496 -21.53 -1.87 22.42
N ASN A 497 -22.64 -2.35 22.98
CA ASN A 497 -22.71 -3.61 23.71
C ASN A 497 -21.64 -3.72 24.81
N ASP A 498 -21.65 -2.77 25.76
CA ASP A 498 -20.66 -2.63 26.84
C ASP A 498 -19.21 -2.54 26.33
N ASP A 499 -19.01 -1.78 25.25
CA ASP A 499 -17.74 -1.61 24.53
C ASP A 499 -17.13 -2.91 24.00
N LYS A 500 -17.92 -3.98 23.85
CA LYS A 500 -17.46 -5.24 23.25
C LYS A 500 -17.66 -5.29 21.75
N ARG A 501 -18.49 -4.43 21.18
CA ARG A 501 -18.73 -4.41 19.75
C ARG A 501 -18.35 -3.05 19.16
N VAL A 502 -17.61 -3.11 18.05
CA VAL A 502 -17.18 -1.96 17.26
C VAL A 502 -18.05 -1.88 16.03
N ILE A 503 -18.67 -0.74 15.78
CA ILE A 503 -19.45 -0.44 14.59
C ILE A 503 -18.64 0.49 13.69
N VAL A 504 -18.51 0.10 12.42
CA VAL A 504 -17.85 0.90 11.38
C VAL A 504 -18.88 1.27 10.32
N ASN A 505 -19.02 2.56 10.06
CA ASN A 505 -19.94 3.06 9.04
C ASN A 505 -19.38 2.78 7.65
N ILE A 506 -20.21 2.25 6.77
CA ILE A 506 -19.89 1.99 5.37
C ILE A 506 -20.33 3.18 4.53
N LEU A 507 -19.42 3.72 3.74
CA LEU A 507 -19.70 4.79 2.80
C LEU A 507 -20.50 4.26 1.60
N ASN A 508 -21.41 5.08 1.07
CA ASN A 508 -22.29 4.67 -0.04
C ASN A 508 -21.51 4.21 -1.29
N SER A 509 -20.33 4.78 -1.52
CA SER A 509 -19.47 4.43 -2.66
C SER A 509 -18.70 3.11 -2.50
N THR A 510 -18.63 2.54 -1.29
CA THR A 510 -17.76 1.40 -0.95
C THR A 510 -18.25 0.09 -1.57
N LEU A 511 -19.50 -0.27 -1.29
CA LEU A 511 -20.14 -1.54 -1.69
C LEU A 511 -21.14 -1.31 -2.84
N SER A 512 -20.77 -0.44 -3.77
CA SER A 512 -21.67 0.01 -4.85
C SER A 512 -21.76 -0.95 -6.04
N LYS A 513 -20.99 -2.05 -6.07
CA LYS A 513 -21.04 -3.06 -7.13
C LYS A 513 -21.82 -4.29 -6.69
N SER A 514 -22.95 -4.50 -7.37
CA SER A 514 -23.79 -5.69 -7.24
C SER A 514 -23.03 -6.96 -7.63
N GLY A 515 -23.27 -8.07 -6.92
CA GLY A 515 -22.58 -9.34 -7.16
C GLY A 515 -21.06 -9.31 -6.86
N GLY A 516 -20.57 -8.25 -6.21
CA GLY A 516 -19.13 -8.07 -5.97
C GLY A 516 -18.61 -8.94 -4.82
N ASN A 517 -17.38 -9.45 -4.98
CA ASN A 517 -16.63 -10.12 -3.91
C ASN A 517 -15.77 -9.11 -3.15
N TYR A 518 -15.90 -9.12 -1.83
CA TYR A 518 -15.20 -8.17 -0.95
C TYR A 518 -14.49 -8.91 0.18
N PHE A 519 -13.45 -8.28 0.73
CA PHE A 519 -12.85 -8.69 1.99
C PHE A 519 -12.47 -7.49 2.85
N ILE A 520 -12.33 -7.73 4.15
CA ILE A 520 -11.93 -6.73 5.14
C ILE A 520 -10.60 -7.14 5.76
N LYS A 521 -9.63 -6.21 5.71
CA LYS A 521 -8.37 -6.26 6.47
C LYS A 521 -8.49 -5.34 7.67
N ILE A 522 -8.10 -5.82 8.85
CA ILE A 522 -8.01 -5.00 10.05
C ILE A 522 -6.55 -4.94 10.46
N ASP A 523 -5.98 -3.75 10.57
CA ASP A 523 -4.63 -3.57 11.09
C ASP A 523 -4.58 -3.92 12.59
N SER A 524 -3.44 -4.45 13.05
CA SER A 524 -3.15 -4.47 14.49
C SER A 524 -3.24 -3.06 15.07
N ASN A 525 -3.55 -2.94 16.36
CA ASN A 525 -3.78 -1.64 17.02
C ASN A 525 -5.00 -0.86 16.48
N PHE A 526 -5.93 -1.51 15.76
CA PHE A 526 -7.25 -0.93 15.44
C PHE A 526 -8.08 -0.67 16.70
N VAL A 527 -7.99 -1.61 17.66
CA VAL A 527 -8.54 -1.46 19.01
C VAL A 527 -7.51 -1.88 20.05
N LYS A 528 -7.77 -1.47 21.29
CA LYS A 528 -7.01 -1.85 22.48
C LYS A 528 -7.92 -2.57 23.47
N SER A 529 -7.35 -3.45 24.30
CA SER A 529 -8.05 -3.93 25.49
C SER A 529 -8.39 -2.74 26.40
N ARG A 530 -9.65 -2.58 26.79
CA ARG A 530 -10.06 -1.50 27.70
C ARG A 530 -9.41 -1.62 29.08
N ILE A 531 -9.21 -2.85 29.54
CA ILE A 531 -8.66 -3.16 30.86
C ILE A 531 -7.16 -2.85 30.92
N TYR A 532 -6.42 -3.28 29.89
CA TYR A 532 -4.95 -3.21 29.91
C TYR A 532 -4.38 -2.00 29.14
N GLY A 533 -5.16 -1.35 28.29
CA GLY A 533 -4.68 -0.32 27.38
C GLY A 533 -3.76 -0.83 26.27
N GLU A 534 -3.71 -2.16 26.08
CA GLU A 534 -2.81 -2.84 25.15
C GLU A 534 -3.45 -3.03 23.76
N PRO A 535 -2.74 -2.73 22.66
CA PRO A 535 -3.19 -3.03 21.30
C PRO A 535 -3.55 -4.50 21.09
N LEU A 536 -4.62 -4.74 20.33
CA LEU A 536 -4.98 -6.09 19.90
C LEU A 536 -4.52 -6.36 18.47
N LEU A 537 -4.34 -7.65 18.16
CA LEU A 537 -4.10 -8.12 16.80
C LEU A 537 -5.28 -7.76 15.89
N GLY A 538 -4.99 -7.56 14.61
CA GLY A 538 -6.00 -7.33 13.58
C GLY A 538 -6.50 -8.61 12.91
N VAL A 539 -6.98 -8.47 11.67
CA VAL A 539 -7.45 -9.56 10.79
C VAL A 539 -6.69 -9.44 9.49
N ARG A 540 -6.12 -10.55 9.04
CA ARG A 540 -5.26 -10.60 7.85
C ARG A 540 -6.08 -10.43 6.57
N GLU A 541 -5.38 -10.12 5.48
CA GLU A 541 -5.96 -10.09 4.14
C GLU A 541 -6.60 -11.44 3.79
N ASP A 542 -7.63 -11.40 2.96
CA ASP A 542 -8.37 -12.56 2.43
C ASP A 542 -9.00 -13.49 3.47
N THR A 543 -8.95 -13.13 4.76
CA THR A 543 -9.54 -13.93 5.85
C THR A 543 -11.02 -13.62 6.03
N TRP A 544 -11.39 -12.33 6.10
CA TRP A 544 -12.77 -11.92 6.27
C TRP A 544 -13.38 -11.51 4.93
N ASN A 545 -13.88 -12.49 4.18
CA ASN A 545 -14.47 -12.33 2.86
C ASN A 545 -16.01 -12.44 2.90
N PHE A 546 -16.70 -11.79 1.97
CA PHE A 546 -18.15 -11.88 1.79
C PHE A 546 -18.56 -11.41 0.37
N ILE A 547 -19.80 -11.70 0.00
CA ILE A 547 -20.36 -11.40 -1.32
C ILE A 547 -21.56 -10.47 -1.15
N ILE A 548 -21.68 -9.47 -2.03
CA ILE A 548 -22.91 -8.67 -2.15
C ILE A 548 -23.89 -9.41 -3.07
N GLU A 549 -25.14 -9.56 -2.65
CA GLU A 549 -26.21 -10.12 -3.47
C GLU A 549 -26.26 -9.44 -4.85
N ASP A 550 -26.33 -10.24 -5.92
CA ASP A 550 -26.52 -9.73 -7.26
C ASP A 550 -27.97 -9.30 -7.46
N LYS A 551 -28.21 -8.00 -7.23
CA LYS A 551 -29.42 -7.30 -7.65
C LYS A 551 -29.08 -6.46 -8.87
N ARG A 552 -29.68 -6.79 -10.01
CA ARG A 552 -29.54 -6.03 -11.25
C ARG A 552 -30.35 -4.74 -11.17
N TYR A 553 -29.76 -3.71 -10.57
CA TYR A 553 -30.30 -2.36 -10.64
C TYR A 553 -30.19 -1.83 -12.07
N LEU A 554 -31.20 -1.10 -12.50
CA LEU A 554 -31.22 -0.41 -13.80
C LEU A 554 -30.90 1.06 -13.57
N TYR A 555 -29.85 1.54 -14.23
CA TYR A 555 -29.53 2.95 -14.29
C TYR A 555 -30.24 3.60 -15.47
N THR A 556 -30.72 4.83 -15.25
CA THR A 556 -31.21 5.67 -16.35
C THR A 556 -30.00 6.17 -17.13
N ILE A 557 -29.88 5.77 -18.40
CA ILE A 557 -28.74 6.14 -19.24
C ILE A 557 -28.73 7.65 -19.44
N THR A 558 -27.64 8.27 -19.00
CA THR A 558 -27.35 9.69 -19.18
C THR A 558 -26.27 9.85 -20.25
N SER A 559 -26.42 10.89 -21.08
CA SER A 559 -25.53 11.14 -22.21
C SER A 559 -24.10 11.46 -21.76
N SER A 560 -23.14 11.16 -22.64
CA SER A 560 -21.73 11.46 -22.41
C SER A 560 -21.52 12.93 -22.03
N THR A 561 -20.66 13.19 -21.04
CA THR A 561 -20.40 14.54 -20.52
C THR A 561 -18.91 14.73 -20.26
N THR A 562 -18.40 15.94 -20.53
CA THR A 562 -17.06 16.35 -20.11
C THR A 562 -17.13 17.06 -18.77
N ALA A 563 -16.27 16.67 -17.83
CA ALA A 563 -16.16 17.29 -16.52
C ALA A 563 -14.71 17.65 -16.20
N LEU A 564 -14.56 18.69 -15.37
CA LEU A 564 -13.31 19.33 -15.00
C LEU A 564 -12.84 18.85 -13.64
N LEU A 565 -11.58 18.43 -13.57
CA LEU A 565 -10.84 18.22 -12.33
C LEU A 565 -9.74 19.25 -12.18
N ARG A 566 -9.51 19.75 -10.97
CA ARG A 566 -8.35 20.59 -10.67
C ARG A 566 -7.24 19.78 -10.03
N LEU A 567 -6.01 20.04 -10.42
CA LEU A 567 -4.82 19.50 -9.76
C LEU A 567 -4.39 20.38 -8.59
N THR A 568 -3.79 19.75 -7.59
CA THR A 568 -3.02 20.45 -6.55
C THR A 568 -1.80 21.16 -7.16
N VAL A 569 -1.18 22.05 -6.38
CA VAL A 569 0.08 22.70 -6.78
C VAL A 569 1.17 21.66 -7.09
N ARG A 570 1.27 20.61 -6.25
CA ARG A 570 2.20 19.50 -6.46
C ARG A 570 1.91 18.77 -7.78
N GLY A 571 0.66 18.36 -8.01
CA GLY A 571 0.25 17.70 -9.25
C GLY A 571 0.53 18.55 -10.50
N THR A 572 0.25 19.85 -10.39
CA THR A 572 0.52 20.83 -11.46
C THR A 572 2.01 20.90 -11.80
N ASN A 573 2.88 20.93 -10.78
CA ASN A 573 4.34 21.00 -10.99
C ASN A 573 4.90 19.72 -11.60
N ILE A 574 4.39 18.54 -11.21
CA ILE A 574 4.75 17.27 -11.83
C ILE A 574 4.48 17.33 -13.33
N ILE A 575 3.26 17.71 -13.73
CA ILE A 575 2.92 17.83 -15.14
C ILE A 575 3.78 18.89 -15.83
N LYS A 576 3.99 20.07 -15.26
CA LYS A 576 4.78 21.13 -15.94
C LYS A 576 6.23 20.69 -16.22
N ASN A 577 6.86 20.00 -15.29
CA ASN A 577 8.28 19.62 -15.37
C ASN A 577 8.54 18.29 -16.09
N SER A 578 7.49 17.53 -16.39
CA SER A 578 7.62 16.21 -17.02
C SER A 578 7.75 16.25 -18.55
N THR A 579 8.37 15.20 -19.09
CA THR A 579 8.41 14.92 -20.54
C THR A 579 7.01 14.59 -21.08
N ILE A 580 6.83 14.56 -22.40
CA ILE A 580 5.53 14.23 -23.01
C ILE A 580 5.08 12.82 -22.62
N ASP A 581 6.00 11.85 -22.59
CA ASP A 581 5.70 10.46 -22.23
C ASP A 581 5.35 10.31 -20.75
N GLU A 582 6.09 10.99 -19.86
CA GLU A 582 5.78 11.02 -18.43
C GLU A 582 4.41 11.66 -18.15
N LYS A 583 4.06 12.74 -18.85
CA LYS A 583 2.73 13.36 -18.76
C LYS A 583 1.63 12.39 -19.17
N LYS A 584 1.83 11.68 -20.28
CA LYS A 584 0.88 10.67 -20.77
C LYS A 584 0.73 9.52 -19.78
N HIS A 585 1.85 9.05 -19.21
CA HIS A 585 1.84 8.02 -18.18
C HIS A 585 1.09 8.50 -16.92
N PHE A 586 1.39 9.69 -16.41
CA PHE A 586 0.70 10.31 -15.28
C PHE A 586 -0.82 10.34 -15.48
N VAL A 587 -1.28 10.85 -16.63
CA VAL A 587 -2.72 11.00 -16.91
C VAL A 587 -3.37 9.63 -17.09
N ASN A 588 -2.71 8.68 -17.75
CA ASN A 588 -3.26 7.34 -17.91
C ASN A 588 -3.43 6.63 -16.57
N THR A 589 -2.40 6.66 -15.71
CA THR A 589 -2.47 6.08 -14.36
C THR A 589 -3.56 6.75 -13.52
N LEU A 590 -3.68 8.09 -13.59
CA LEU A 590 -4.75 8.83 -12.90
C LEU A 590 -6.14 8.34 -13.34
N LEU A 591 -6.36 8.15 -14.64
CA LEU A 591 -7.63 7.68 -15.18
C LEU A 591 -7.89 6.20 -14.87
N ASP A 592 -6.86 5.36 -14.81
CA ASP A 592 -6.94 3.96 -14.39
C ASP A 592 -7.41 3.87 -12.93
N GLU A 593 -6.75 4.59 -12.03
CA GLU A 593 -7.14 4.67 -10.62
C GLU A 593 -8.54 5.27 -10.44
N LEU A 594 -8.89 6.30 -11.22
CA LEU A 594 -10.23 6.92 -11.14
C LEU A 594 -11.32 5.94 -11.60
N ALA A 595 -11.11 5.21 -12.69
CA ALA A 595 -12.04 4.20 -13.20
C ALA A 595 -12.25 3.08 -12.18
N ASP A 596 -11.18 2.57 -11.57
CA ASP A 596 -11.24 1.58 -10.50
C ASP A 596 -11.97 2.14 -9.26
N ALA A 597 -11.74 3.40 -8.89
CA ALA A 597 -12.38 4.05 -7.76
C ALA A 597 -13.90 4.16 -7.93
N VAL A 598 -14.41 4.48 -9.11
CA VAL A 598 -15.87 4.56 -9.37
C VAL A 598 -16.49 3.26 -9.88
N GLN A 599 -15.66 2.24 -10.18
CA GLN A 599 -16.04 0.92 -10.70
C GLN A 599 -16.68 0.94 -12.10
N ILE A 600 -16.12 1.73 -13.01
CA ILE A 600 -16.53 1.75 -14.43
C ILE A 600 -15.43 1.22 -15.35
N SER A 601 -15.78 0.88 -16.59
CA SER A 601 -14.77 0.52 -17.58
C SER A 601 -13.84 1.70 -17.87
N ARG A 602 -12.52 1.46 -17.81
CA ARG A 602 -11.50 2.46 -18.13
C ARG A 602 -11.68 3.09 -19.51
N GLY A 603 -12.23 2.35 -20.48
CA GLY A 603 -12.51 2.85 -21.83
C GLY A 603 -13.50 4.02 -21.87
N ARG A 604 -14.34 4.16 -20.82
CA ARG A 604 -15.32 5.25 -20.71
C ARG A 604 -14.71 6.59 -20.31
N LEU A 605 -13.47 6.60 -19.80
CA LEU A 605 -12.79 7.82 -19.39
C LEU A 605 -11.77 8.24 -20.45
N ARG A 606 -11.86 9.48 -20.94
CA ARG A 606 -10.87 10.04 -21.89
C ARG A 606 -10.45 11.44 -21.47
N SER A 607 -9.14 11.70 -21.46
CA SER A 607 -8.63 13.06 -21.30
C SER A 607 -8.51 13.74 -22.66
N ILE A 608 -8.97 14.98 -22.75
CA ILE A 608 -8.96 15.75 -24.01
C ILE A 608 -7.79 16.74 -24.01
N LYS A 609 -7.87 17.81 -23.19
CA LYS A 609 -6.86 18.87 -23.08
C LYS A 609 -6.85 19.46 -21.69
N ASN A 610 -5.66 19.84 -21.24
CA ASN A 610 -5.45 20.52 -19.97
C ASN A 610 -5.49 22.03 -20.19
N GLN A 611 -6.05 22.78 -19.24
CA GLN A 611 -6.10 24.24 -19.25
C GLN A 611 -5.62 24.80 -17.92
N MET A 612 -5.12 26.03 -17.90
CA MET A 612 -4.83 26.71 -16.64
C MET A 612 -6.16 27.15 -16.01
N ASP A 613 -6.30 26.98 -14.70
CA ASP A 613 -7.46 27.50 -13.97
C ASP A 613 -7.38 29.04 -13.92
N PRO A 614 -8.26 29.77 -14.64
CA PRO A 614 -8.22 31.23 -14.68
C PRO A 614 -8.52 31.85 -13.32
N ASN A 615 -9.24 31.13 -12.45
CA ASN A 615 -9.62 31.59 -11.12
C ASN A 615 -8.57 31.21 -10.05
N SER A 616 -7.46 30.58 -10.46
CA SER A 616 -6.40 30.17 -9.54
C SER A 616 -5.24 31.16 -9.55
N ASN A 617 -5.03 31.83 -8.41
CA ASN A 617 -3.87 32.71 -8.20
C ASN A 617 -2.53 31.98 -8.32
N ASP A 618 -2.51 30.67 -8.05
CA ASP A 618 -1.30 29.83 -8.06
C ASP A 618 -1.03 29.17 -9.44
N GLY A 619 -1.89 29.41 -10.44
CA GLY A 619 -1.74 28.83 -11.77
C GLY A 619 -1.84 27.30 -11.80
N ARG A 620 -2.82 26.74 -11.08
CA ARG A 620 -3.14 25.31 -11.07
C ARG A 620 -3.72 24.87 -12.41
N LEU A 621 -3.53 23.59 -12.75
CA LEU A 621 -4.04 22.99 -13.98
C LEU A 621 -5.42 22.35 -13.76
N LEU A 622 -6.31 22.55 -14.73
CA LEU A 622 -7.56 21.81 -14.90
C LEU A 622 -7.36 20.72 -15.96
N ILE A 623 -7.82 19.51 -15.65
CA ILE A 623 -7.88 18.37 -16.56
C ILE A 623 -9.33 18.16 -16.98
N ASN A 624 -9.56 18.15 -18.29
CA ASN A 624 -10.84 17.73 -18.86
C ASN A 624 -10.90 16.21 -18.96
N ILE A 625 -11.92 15.61 -18.34
CA ILE A 625 -12.23 14.19 -18.43
C ILE A 625 -13.61 14.05 -19.07
N ASN A 626 -13.64 13.45 -20.26
CA ASN A 626 -14.87 12.99 -20.88
C ASN A 626 -15.27 11.63 -20.30
N ILE A 627 -16.52 11.52 -19.89
CA ILE A 627 -17.15 10.28 -19.45
C ILE A 627 -18.15 9.86 -20.52
N GLU A 628 -17.88 8.74 -21.16
CA GLU A 628 -18.79 8.16 -22.15
C GLU A 628 -20.03 7.56 -21.47
N GLU A 629 -21.17 7.70 -22.12
CA GLU A 629 -22.42 7.05 -21.72
C GLU A 629 -22.24 5.53 -21.60
N THR A 630 -22.98 4.93 -20.68
CA THR A 630 -22.99 3.47 -20.56
C THR A 630 -23.84 2.86 -21.67
N LYS A 631 -23.37 1.74 -22.23
CA LYS A 631 -24.15 0.88 -23.13
C LYS A 631 -24.89 -0.23 -22.38
N ASP A 632 -24.50 -0.47 -21.13
CA ASP A 632 -25.09 -1.45 -20.24
C ASP A 632 -25.96 -0.75 -19.19
N PRO A 633 -27.29 -0.97 -19.17
CA PRO A 633 -28.18 -0.44 -18.15
C PRO A 633 -27.85 -0.89 -16.72
N HIS A 634 -26.99 -1.89 -16.54
CA HIS A 634 -26.52 -2.37 -15.24
C HIS A 634 -25.21 -1.73 -14.77
N GLU A 635 -24.58 -0.90 -15.61
CA GLU A 635 -23.41 -0.10 -15.24
C GLU A 635 -23.83 1.33 -14.86
N LYS A 636 -23.09 1.96 -13.94
CA LYS A 636 -23.36 3.32 -13.48
C LYS A 636 -23.44 4.32 -14.63
N ASP A 637 -24.50 5.12 -14.64
CA ASP A 637 -24.64 6.23 -15.57
C ASP A 637 -23.68 7.39 -15.24
N VAL A 638 -23.56 8.35 -16.16
CA VAL A 638 -22.61 9.48 -16.05
C VAL A 638 -22.86 10.34 -14.81
N ASN A 639 -24.12 10.62 -14.47
CA ASN A 639 -24.46 11.44 -13.30
C ASN A 639 -24.12 10.71 -12.00
N SER A 640 -24.42 9.40 -11.93
CA SER A 640 -24.06 8.57 -10.78
C SER A 640 -22.53 8.54 -10.57
N VAL A 641 -21.75 8.44 -11.65
CA VAL A 641 -20.28 8.50 -11.58
C VAL A 641 -19.80 9.84 -11.03
N ILE A 642 -20.36 10.96 -11.51
CA ILE A 642 -19.99 12.30 -11.03
C ILE A 642 -20.32 12.47 -9.55
N GLN A 643 -21.50 12.00 -9.12
CA GLN A 643 -21.91 12.03 -7.70
C GLN A 643 -20.98 11.19 -6.83
N ASP A 644 -20.63 9.98 -7.26
CA ASP A 644 -19.69 9.11 -6.53
C ASP A 644 -18.31 9.78 -6.38
N ILE A 645 -17.78 10.40 -7.44
CA ILE A 645 -16.49 11.12 -7.39
C ILE A 645 -16.57 12.25 -6.37
N ASN A 646 -17.59 13.10 -6.44
CA ASN A 646 -17.75 14.23 -5.51
C ASN A 646 -17.95 13.78 -4.06
N TYR A 647 -18.69 12.70 -3.85
CA TYR A 647 -18.88 12.10 -2.53
C TYR A 647 -17.57 11.52 -1.98
N MET A 648 -16.78 10.85 -2.83
CA MET A 648 -15.45 10.35 -2.45
C MET A 648 -14.47 11.49 -2.15
N MET A 649 -14.46 12.58 -2.93
CA MET A 649 -13.63 13.75 -2.65
C MET A 649 -13.93 14.36 -1.28
N SER A 650 -15.21 14.43 -0.91
CA SER A 650 -15.63 14.90 0.42
C SER A 650 -15.15 13.98 1.55
N ASN A 651 -14.97 12.69 1.27
CA ASN A 651 -14.50 11.66 2.22
C ASN A 651 -13.12 11.11 1.81
N ASN A 652 -12.23 12.00 1.33
CA ASN A 652 -10.96 11.59 0.74
C ASN A 652 -10.04 10.85 1.72
N ASP A 653 -10.14 11.10 3.03
CA ASP A 653 -9.37 10.42 4.06
C ASP A 653 -9.71 8.92 4.21
N GLN A 654 -10.88 8.51 3.70
CA GLN A 654 -11.36 7.12 3.77
C GLN A 654 -11.52 6.45 2.41
N THR A 655 -11.69 7.19 1.33
CA THR A 655 -12.02 6.63 0.01
C THR A 655 -10.79 6.49 -0.87
N PRO A 656 -10.86 5.73 -1.98
CA PRO A 656 -9.70 5.45 -2.83
C PRO A 656 -9.10 6.71 -3.46
N ILE A 657 -9.88 7.79 -3.58
CA ILE A 657 -9.44 9.06 -4.18
C ILE A 657 -8.35 9.77 -3.35
N GLY A 658 -8.26 9.47 -2.05
CA GLY A 658 -7.20 9.99 -1.18
C GLY A 658 -5.90 9.17 -1.19
N TYR A 659 -5.77 8.21 -2.12
CA TYR A 659 -4.60 7.36 -2.24
C TYR A 659 -4.02 7.42 -3.67
N GLY A 660 -2.79 6.95 -3.83
CA GLY A 660 -2.14 6.85 -5.13
C GLY A 660 -1.97 8.19 -5.85
N GLN A 661 -2.14 8.16 -7.17
CA GLN A 661 -2.03 9.32 -8.06
C GLN A 661 -3.18 10.31 -7.89
N LEU A 662 -4.35 9.82 -7.45
CA LEU A 662 -5.56 10.64 -7.20
C LEU A 662 -5.36 11.70 -6.09
N THR A 663 -4.38 11.53 -5.20
CA THR A 663 -3.98 12.56 -4.21
C THR A 663 -3.52 13.87 -4.84
N ASN A 664 -3.18 13.86 -6.14
CA ASN A 664 -2.83 15.06 -6.87
C ASN A 664 -4.05 15.87 -7.31
N LEU A 665 -5.28 15.39 -7.07
CA LEU A 665 -6.53 16.12 -7.31
C LEU A 665 -6.82 17.07 -6.16
N ASP A 666 -7.30 18.27 -6.49
CA ASP A 666 -7.78 19.23 -5.52
C ASP A 666 -9.23 18.91 -5.15
N PHE A 667 -9.39 18.21 -4.03
CA PHE A 667 -10.69 17.75 -3.54
C PHE A 667 -11.66 18.90 -3.22
N THR A 668 -11.17 20.13 -3.01
CA THR A 668 -12.02 21.30 -2.73
C THR A 668 -12.71 21.85 -3.98
N TYR A 669 -12.16 21.58 -5.17
CA TYR A 669 -12.76 22.00 -6.43
C TYR A 669 -13.94 21.13 -6.82
N GLY A 670 -13.90 19.85 -6.45
CA GLY A 670 -14.86 18.85 -6.88
C GLY A 670 -14.65 18.42 -8.34
N PHE A 671 -15.63 17.71 -8.86
CA PHE A 671 -15.72 17.26 -10.24
C PHE A 671 -16.95 17.86 -10.90
N ASN A 672 -16.72 18.95 -11.62
CA ASN A 672 -17.77 19.81 -12.14
C ASN A 672 -17.95 19.60 -13.65
N PRO A 673 -19.18 19.40 -14.15
CA PRO A 673 -19.43 19.36 -15.59
C PRO A 673 -18.90 20.63 -16.27
N ALA A 674 -18.28 20.47 -17.45
CA ALA A 674 -17.87 21.60 -18.26
C ALA A 674 -19.11 22.38 -18.73
N PRO A 675 -19.07 23.72 -18.74
CA PRO A 675 -20.22 24.53 -19.13
C PRO A 675 -20.63 24.23 -20.58
N ASN A 676 -21.94 24.09 -20.79
CA ASN A 676 -22.51 23.92 -22.13
C ASN A 676 -22.60 25.30 -22.81
N TYR A 677 -21.57 25.65 -23.58
CA TYR A 677 -21.47 26.95 -24.25
C TYR A 677 -22.69 27.28 -25.15
N LEU A 678 -23.37 26.27 -25.70
CA LEU A 678 -24.56 26.46 -26.53
C LEU A 678 -25.78 26.94 -25.73
N GLU A 679 -25.98 26.42 -24.52
CA GLU A 679 -27.05 26.90 -23.63
C GLU A 679 -26.71 28.26 -23.02
N GLU A 680 -25.43 28.50 -22.70
CA GLU A 680 -25.00 29.74 -22.07
C GLU A 680 -24.94 30.94 -23.04
N TYR A 681 -24.45 30.74 -24.26
CA TYR A 681 -24.25 31.82 -25.24
C TYR A 681 -25.25 31.80 -26.40
N GLY A 682 -26.01 30.71 -26.59
CA GLY A 682 -27.06 30.61 -27.61
C GLY A 682 -28.08 31.75 -27.53
N PRO A 683 -28.67 32.06 -26.36
CA PRO A 683 -29.61 33.18 -26.21
C PRO A 683 -28.97 34.56 -26.50
N ARG A 684 -27.68 34.73 -26.20
CA ARG A 684 -26.94 35.97 -26.47
C ARG A 684 -26.70 36.20 -27.96
N SER A 685 -26.66 35.14 -28.78
CA SER A 685 -26.56 35.26 -30.23
C SER A 685 -27.82 35.89 -30.88
N LEU A 686 -28.98 35.82 -30.22
CA LEU A 686 -30.22 36.47 -30.70
C LEU A 686 -30.14 38.00 -30.69
N ILE A 687 -29.24 38.58 -29.88
CA ILE A 687 -29.00 40.04 -29.84
C ILE A 687 -28.41 40.52 -31.19
N LEU A 688 -27.51 39.73 -31.80
CA LEU A 688 -26.93 40.05 -33.11
C LEU A 688 -27.98 40.04 -34.22
N VAL A 689 -28.91 39.08 -34.18
CA VAL A 689 -30.03 38.99 -35.13
C VAL A 689 -30.97 40.20 -34.97
N SER A 690 -31.18 40.66 -33.75
CA SER A 690 -32.05 41.80 -33.44
C SER A 690 -31.48 43.15 -33.94
N ILE A 691 -30.16 43.29 -34.01
CA ILE A 691 -29.47 44.48 -34.57
C ILE A 691 -29.39 44.42 -36.10
N ALA A 692 -29.26 43.22 -36.68
CA ALA A 692 -29.17 43.05 -38.13
C ALA A 692 -30.46 43.46 -38.87
N ILE A 693 -31.64 43.18 -38.29
CA ILE A 693 -32.94 43.48 -38.91
C ILE A 693 -33.14 44.99 -39.18
N PRO A 694 -32.94 45.91 -38.19
CA PRO A 694 -32.96 47.35 -38.43
C PRO A 694 -31.98 47.83 -39.50
N LEU A 695 -30.76 47.30 -39.53
CA LEU A 695 -29.74 47.69 -40.52
C LEU A 695 -30.16 47.33 -41.95
N VAL A 696 -30.77 46.16 -42.13
CA VAL A 696 -31.35 45.74 -43.42
C VAL A 696 -32.49 46.66 -43.84
N ILE A 697 -33.38 47.03 -42.91
CA ILE A 697 -34.47 47.98 -43.18
C ILE A 697 -33.91 49.35 -43.59
N LEU A 698 -32.93 49.87 -42.85
CA LEU A 698 -32.27 51.14 -43.16
C LEU A 698 -31.59 51.13 -44.53
N TYR A 699 -30.93 50.02 -44.90
CA TYR A 699 -30.35 49.84 -46.23
C TYR A 699 -31.40 49.93 -47.34
N PHE A 700 -32.52 49.21 -47.20
CA PHE A 700 -33.60 49.26 -48.19
C PHE A 700 -34.25 50.64 -48.29
N LEU A 701 -34.45 51.33 -47.17
CA LEU A 701 -34.97 52.71 -47.13
C LEU A 701 -34.01 53.69 -47.82
N ALA A 702 -32.72 53.61 -47.54
CA ALA A 702 -31.68 54.44 -48.16
C ALA A 702 -31.61 54.19 -49.69
N LYS A 703 -31.65 52.92 -50.11
CA LYS A 703 -31.64 52.51 -51.52
C LYS A 703 -32.92 52.91 -52.28
N LYS A 704 -34.07 52.92 -51.61
CA LYS A 704 -35.33 53.41 -52.19
C LYS A 704 -35.29 54.92 -52.44
N ARG A 705 -34.65 55.68 -51.55
CA ARG A 705 -34.56 57.14 -51.64
C ARG A 705 -33.55 57.62 -52.69
N GLU A 706 -32.37 57.01 -52.77
CA GLU A 706 -31.36 57.35 -53.77
C GLU A 706 -30.66 56.07 -54.26
N ARG A 707 -30.96 55.68 -55.52
CA ARG A 707 -30.44 54.44 -56.12
C ARG A 707 -28.98 54.54 -56.54
N LYS A 708 -28.48 55.75 -56.81
CA LYS A 708 -27.09 55.99 -57.22
C LYS A 708 -26.12 56.14 -56.04
N GLY A 709 -26.63 56.18 -54.80
CA GLY A 709 -25.81 56.25 -53.59
C GLY A 709 -25.20 54.90 -53.20
N GLN A 710 -23.98 54.92 -52.64
CA GLN A 710 -23.28 53.76 -52.10
C GLN A 710 -23.83 53.38 -50.71
N ASN A 711 -25.13 53.05 -50.63
CA ASN A 711 -25.83 52.80 -49.37
C ASN A 711 -25.35 51.56 -48.59
N ILE A 712 -24.47 50.72 -49.19
CA ILE A 712 -23.82 49.59 -48.51
C ILE A 712 -22.94 50.02 -47.34
N VAL A 713 -22.51 51.29 -47.34
CA VAL A 713 -21.68 51.89 -46.29
C VAL A 713 -22.34 51.81 -44.89
N ILE A 714 -23.68 51.73 -44.81
CA ILE A 714 -24.40 51.47 -43.54
C ILE A 714 -23.88 50.22 -42.85
N PHE A 715 -23.74 49.11 -43.59
CA PHE A 715 -23.23 47.87 -43.03
C PHE A 715 -21.74 47.95 -42.72
N LYS A 716 -20.93 48.59 -43.58
CA LYS A 716 -19.49 48.75 -43.35
C LYS A 716 -19.22 49.46 -42.02
N VAL A 717 -19.84 50.62 -41.80
CA VAL A 717 -19.67 51.39 -40.55
C VAL A 717 -20.14 50.60 -39.34
N SER A 718 -21.29 49.91 -39.44
CA SER A 718 -21.78 49.07 -38.34
C SER A 718 -20.84 47.92 -38.00
N PHE A 719 -20.22 47.28 -38.99
CA PHE A 719 -19.25 46.21 -38.76
C PHE A 719 -17.94 46.75 -38.15
N PHE A 720 -17.42 47.88 -38.63
CA PHE A 720 -16.22 48.49 -38.05
C PHE A 720 -16.42 48.90 -36.59
N ILE A 721 -17.58 49.49 -36.26
CA ILE A 721 -17.91 49.84 -34.86
C ILE A 721 -18.07 48.57 -34.02
N PHE A 722 -18.71 47.53 -34.55
CA PHE A 722 -18.88 46.27 -33.83
C PHE A 722 -17.53 45.61 -33.52
N ASP A 723 -16.64 45.52 -34.51
CA ASP A 723 -15.30 44.96 -34.38
C ASP A 723 -14.50 45.70 -33.30
N PHE A 724 -14.47 47.03 -33.37
CA PHE A 724 -13.85 47.88 -32.35
C PHE A 724 -14.38 47.63 -30.94
N VAL A 725 -15.70 47.49 -30.77
CA VAL A 725 -16.32 47.22 -29.47
C VAL A 725 -15.92 45.84 -28.94
N ILE A 726 -15.91 44.81 -29.79
CA ILE A 726 -15.51 43.45 -29.39
C ILE A 726 -14.05 43.40 -28.99
N ASP A 727 -13.16 44.01 -29.77
CA ASP A 727 -11.73 44.08 -29.46
C ASP A 727 -11.48 44.85 -28.16
N THR A 728 -12.19 45.96 -27.94
CA THR A 728 -12.13 46.71 -26.68
C THR A 728 -12.55 45.85 -25.50
N LEU A 729 -13.67 45.13 -25.61
CA LEU A 729 -14.16 44.24 -24.56
C LEU A 729 -13.22 43.06 -24.31
N PHE A 730 -12.57 42.54 -25.35
CA PHE A 730 -11.57 41.49 -25.22
C PHE A 730 -10.35 41.99 -24.44
N ILE A 731 -9.84 43.18 -24.76
CA ILE A 731 -8.70 43.81 -24.06
C ILE A 731 -9.03 44.02 -22.58
N ILE A 732 -10.22 44.55 -22.27
CA ILE A 732 -10.62 44.88 -20.90
C ILE A 732 -10.84 43.61 -20.06
N ASN A 733 -11.55 42.63 -20.60
CA ASN A 733 -12.03 41.50 -19.80
C ASN A 733 -11.10 40.27 -19.85
N ASN A 734 -10.46 40.01 -21.00
CA ASN A 734 -9.85 38.70 -21.26
C ASN A 734 -8.35 38.76 -21.61
N ALA A 735 -7.79 39.93 -21.98
CA ALA A 735 -6.40 39.98 -22.44
C ALA A 735 -5.37 39.61 -21.36
N ASN A 736 -5.75 39.67 -20.08
CA ASN A 736 -4.89 39.25 -18.97
C ASN A 736 -4.92 37.74 -18.68
N ASP A 737 -5.86 36.98 -19.25
CA ASP A 737 -5.99 35.53 -19.04
C ASP A 737 -4.73 34.78 -19.49
N VAL A 738 -4.09 35.28 -20.54
CA VAL A 738 -2.79 34.81 -21.02
C VAL A 738 -1.79 35.95 -20.91
N LYS A 739 -1.13 36.06 -19.76
CA LYS A 739 -0.15 37.14 -19.45
C LYS A 739 0.87 37.41 -20.56
N ARG A 740 1.29 36.38 -21.30
CA ARG A 740 2.25 36.52 -22.42
C ARG A 740 1.67 37.26 -23.63
N LEU A 741 0.37 37.21 -23.84
CA LEU A 741 -0.32 37.81 -24.99
C LEU A 741 -0.85 39.21 -24.70
N TYR A 742 -0.93 39.64 -23.43
CA TYR A 742 -1.45 40.96 -23.07
C TYR A 742 -0.74 42.11 -23.80
N ILE A 743 0.60 42.16 -23.72
CA ILE A 743 1.39 43.23 -24.34
C ILE A 743 1.24 43.22 -25.87
N PRO A 744 1.41 42.07 -26.57
CA PRO A 744 1.10 41.99 -28.00
C PRO A 744 -0.30 42.48 -28.36
N SER A 745 -1.35 42.01 -27.66
CA SER A 745 -2.74 42.40 -27.93
C SER A 745 -2.96 43.91 -27.79
N LEU A 746 -2.36 44.53 -26.76
CA LEU A 746 -2.47 45.98 -26.56
C LEU A 746 -1.79 46.77 -27.69
N ILE A 747 -0.63 46.29 -28.18
CA ILE A 747 0.07 46.92 -29.30
C ILE A 747 -0.77 46.82 -30.58
N PHE A 748 -1.29 45.62 -30.89
CA PHE A 748 -2.13 45.41 -32.08
C PHE A 748 -3.45 46.19 -32.04
N TYR A 749 -3.98 46.50 -30.85
CA TYR A 749 -5.16 47.34 -30.70
C TYR A 749 -4.86 48.84 -30.83
N THR A 750 -3.81 49.34 -30.17
CA THR A 750 -3.55 50.80 -30.06
C THR A 750 -2.84 51.41 -31.27
N VAL A 751 -1.90 50.68 -31.89
CA VAL A 751 -1.08 51.21 -33.01
C VAL A 751 -1.92 51.48 -34.26
N PRO A 752 -2.79 50.56 -34.74
CA PRO A 752 -3.63 50.83 -35.92
C PRO A 752 -4.56 52.03 -35.71
N ILE A 753 -5.14 52.19 -34.52
CA ILE A 753 -6.01 53.33 -34.21
C ILE A 753 -5.26 54.65 -34.37
N GLY A 754 -4.04 54.71 -33.81
CA GLY A 754 -3.19 55.90 -33.93
C GLY A 754 -2.81 56.22 -35.38
N LEU A 755 -2.44 55.20 -36.16
CA LEU A 755 -2.07 55.36 -37.57
C LEU A 755 -3.26 55.77 -38.44
N ASN A 756 -4.42 55.16 -38.24
CA ASN A 756 -5.66 55.47 -38.96
C ASN A 756 -6.13 56.90 -38.65
N LEU A 757 -6.08 57.31 -37.37
CA LEU A 757 -6.44 58.66 -36.97
C LEU A 757 -5.48 59.71 -37.57
N ALA A 758 -4.16 59.45 -37.53
CA ALA A 758 -3.17 60.32 -38.17
C ALA A 758 -3.40 60.43 -39.69
N SER A 759 -3.68 59.31 -40.35
CA SER A 759 -3.98 59.26 -41.78
C SER A 759 -5.25 60.04 -42.13
N SER A 760 -6.31 59.90 -41.32
CA SER A 760 -7.56 60.63 -41.45
C SER A 760 -7.34 62.15 -41.39
N PHE A 761 -6.56 62.63 -40.42
CA PHE A 761 -6.20 64.05 -40.32
C PHE A 761 -5.39 64.55 -41.52
N LEU A 762 -4.41 63.77 -42.00
CA LEU A 762 -3.60 64.14 -43.17
C LEU A 762 -4.44 64.22 -44.45
N ILE A 763 -5.34 63.26 -44.66
CA ILE A 763 -6.25 63.24 -45.81
C ILE A 763 -7.12 64.50 -45.83
N ILE A 764 -7.72 64.86 -44.70
CA ILE A 764 -8.60 66.03 -44.60
C ILE A 764 -7.83 67.33 -44.69
N ALA A 765 -6.65 67.43 -44.06
CA ALA A 765 -5.80 68.62 -44.17
C ALA A 765 -5.40 68.88 -45.62
N LYS A 766 -5.08 67.83 -46.38
CA LYS A 766 -4.78 67.92 -47.81
C LYS A 766 -6.00 68.36 -48.62
N GLU A 767 -7.19 67.79 -48.36
CA GLU A 767 -8.41 68.15 -49.10
C GLU A 767 -8.92 69.56 -48.78
N ASN A 768 -8.69 70.06 -47.57
CA ASN A 768 -9.01 71.45 -47.18
C ASN A 768 -8.19 72.52 -47.94
N THR A 769 -7.16 72.13 -48.70
CA THR A 769 -6.46 73.06 -49.62
C THR A 769 -7.26 73.35 -50.89
N ARG A 770 -8.32 72.56 -51.18
CA ARG A 770 -9.22 72.77 -52.32
C ARG A 770 -10.43 73.57 -51.88
N ASN A 771 -10.68 74.70 -52.55
CA ASN A 771 -11.79 75.62 -52.21
C ASN A 771 -13.16 74.93 -52.17
N GLU A 772 -13.42 73.97 -53.06
CA GLU A 772 -14.68 73.22 -53.12
C GLU A 772 -14.91 72.37 -51.86
N PHE A 773 -13.89 71.63 -51.42
CA PHE A 773 -13.96 70.80 -50.22
C PHE A 773 -13.95 71.65 -48.96
N LEU A 774 -13.15 72.73 -48.92
CA LEU A 774 -13.12 73.66 -47.79
C LEU A 774 -14.49 74.31 -47.54
N SER A 775 -15.18 74.75 -48.60
CA SER A 775 -16.54 75.29 -48.49
C SER A 775 -17.49 74.25 -47.92
N TRP A 776 -17.50 73.03 -48.48
CA TRP A 776 -18.32 71.93 -47.97
C TRP A 776 -17.98 71.55 -46.51
N PHE A 777 -16.70 71.55 -46.15
CA PHE A 777 -16.23 71.23 -44.80
C PHE A 777 -16.67 72.29 -43.80
N THR A 778 -16.60 73.59 -44.15
CA THR A 778 -17.08 74.67 -43.27
C THR A 778 -18.59 74.61 -43.02
N GLU A 779 -19.39 74.27 -44.04
CA GLU A 779 -20.84 74.09 -43.91
C GLU A 779 -21.21 72.85 -43.07
N ASN A 780 -20.39 71.79 -43.12
CA ASN A 780 -20.69 70.48 -42.53
C ASN A 780 -19.71 70.06 -41.39
N ASN A 781 -19.01 71.04 -40.81
CA ASN A 781 -17.85 70.84 -39.92
C ASN A 781 -18.11 69.83 -38.78
N LYS A 782 -19.28 69.92 -38.12
CA LYS A 782 -19.63 69.00 -37.03
C LYS A 782 -19.69 67.54 -37.48
N LEU A 783 -20.31 67.27 -38.62
CA LEU A 783 -20.47 65.92 -39.15
C LEU A 783 -19.12 65.39 -39.68
N ALA A 784 -18.38 66.21 -40.42
CA ALA A 784 -17.06 65.85 -40.91
C ALA A 784 -16.11 65.50 -39.75
N SER A 785 -16.09 66.31 -38.68
CA SER A 785 -15.27 66.07 -37.49
C SER A 785 -15.60 64.73 -36.80
N ILE A 786 -16.87 64.32 -36.75
CA ILE A 786 -17.26 63.02 -36.19
C ILE A 786 -16.68 61.87 -37.01
N PHE A 787 -16.83 61.91 -38.34
CA PHE A 787 -16.31 60.86 -39.22
C PHE A 787 -14.78 60.83 -39.26
N ILE A 788 -14.10 61.96 -39.02
CA ILE A 788 -12.64 62.03 -38.90
C ILE A 788 -12.15 61.28 -37.67
N ILE A 789 -12.83 61.48 -36.53
CA ILE A 789 -12.51 60.78 -35.28
C ILE A 789 -12.86 59.30 -35.41
N LEU A 790 -14.03 58.97 -35.97
CA LEU A 790 -14.45 57.58 -36.19
C LEU A 790 -13.55 56.85 -37.17
N ALA A 791 -12.95 57.54 -38.15
CA ALA A 791 -11.97 56.94 -39.04
C ALA A 791 -10.67 56.52 -38.35
N GLY A 792 -10.48 56.86 -37.07
CA GLY A 792 -9.47 56.22 -36.22
C GLY A 792 -9.74 54.73 -36.01
N ILE A 793 -10.99 54.27 -36.07
CA ILE A 793 -11.31 52.83 -36.02
C ILE A 793 -10.84 52.16 -37.31
N ASP A 794 -11.34 52.64 -38.45
CA ASP A 794 -10.94 52.20 -39.78
C ASP A 794 -11.02 53.38 -40.75
N ILE A 795 -9.96 53.57 -41.53
CA ILE A 795 -9.84 54.71 -42.45
C ILE A 795 -10.96 54.73 -43.51
N ASP A 796 -11.50 53.57 -43.87
CA ASP A 796 -12.60 53.42 -44.83
C ASP A 796 -13.91 54.05 -44.34
N ILE A 797 -14.03 54.38 -43.05
CA ILE A 797 -15.19 55.12 -42.52
C ILE A 797 -15.32 56.51 -43.18
N LEU A 798 -14.21 57.10 -43.66
CA LEU A 798 -14.27 58.34 -44.45
C LEU A 798 -15.06 58.19 -45.76
N SER A 799 -15.23 56.96 -46.27
CA SER A 799 -16.07 56.69 -47.44
C SER A 799 -17.52 57.11 -47.28
N VAL A 800 -18.00 57.23 -46.04
CA VAL A 800 -19.34 57.76 -45.73
C VAL A 800 -19.52 59.17 -46.26
N LEU A 801 -18.49 60.02 -46.16
CA LEU A 801 -18.58 61.43 -46.51
C LEU A 801 -18.81 61.67 -48.00
N TYR A 802 -18.44 60.73 -48.87
CA TYR A 802 -18.65 60.81 -50.33
C TYR A 802 -19.58 59.71 -50.90
N SER A 803 -20.19 58.92 -50.02
CA SER A 803 -21.04 57.78 -50.40
C SER A 803 -22.37 58.16 -51.06
N ASN A 804 -22.77 59.44 -51.01
CA ASN A 804 -24.10 59.91 -51.40
C ASN A 804 -25.22 59.13 -50.66
N LEU A 805 -25.00 58.81 -49.39
CA LEU A 805 -25.91 58.02 -48.56
C LEU A 805 -27.32 58.65 -48.53
N ALA A 806 -28.31 57.89 -48.99
CA ALA A 806 -29.72 58.28 -49.08
C ALA A 806 -29.99 59.64 -49.77
N GLY A 807 -29.05 60.14 -50.60
CA GLY A 807 -29.18 61.40 -51.34
C GLY A 807 -29.03 62.66 -50.48
N PHE A 808 -28.52 62.55 -49.25
CA PHE A 808 -28.30 63.72 -48.39
C PHE A 808 -27.06 64.51 -48.83
N LYS A 809 -27.19 65.83 -48.94
CA LYS A 809 -26.08 66.75 -49.27
C LYS A 809 -24.89 66.65 -48.30
N TYR A 810 -25.15 66.25 -47.06
CA TYR A 810 -24.15 65.99 -46.01
C TYR A 810 -23.20 64.82 -46.32
N PHE A 811 -23.51 63.94 -47.27
CA PHE A 811 -22.69 62.78 -47.67
C PHE A 811 -22.22 62.87 -49.12
N GLN A 812 -22.13 64.09 -49.66
CA GLN A 812 -21.69 64.40 -51.03
C GLN A 812 -20.41 65.26 -51.01
N ALA A 813 -19.45 64.91 -50.16
CA ALA A 813 -18.17 65.62 -50.06
C ALA A 813 -17.41 65.57 -51.41
N PRO A 814 -16.91 66.71 -51.93
CA PRO A 814 -16.23 66.76 -53.22
C PRO A 814 -14.74 66.34 -53.11
N LEU A 815 -14.49 65.15 -52.59
CA LEU A 815 -13.14 64.58 -52.46
C LEU A 815 -12.48 64.34 -53.83
N SER A 816 -11.16 64.46 -53.89
CA SER A 816 -10.41 64.23 -55.13
C SER A 816 -10.37 62.74 -55.49
N ASP A 817 -10.27 62.41 -56.77
CA ASP A 817 -10.21 61.02 -57.20
C ASP A 817 -8.93 60.31 -56.73
N SER A 818 -7.86 61.06 -56.46
CA SER A 818 -6.64 60.54 -55.82
C SER A 818 -6.79 60.16 -54.34
N THR A 819 -7.84 60.65 -53.68
CA THR A 819 -8.16 60.35 -52.27
C THR A 819 -9.23 59.28 -52.15
N LYS A 820 -10.03 59.07 -53.19
CA LYS A 820 -11.03 57.99 -53.29
C LYS A 820 -10.41 56.66 -53.73
N SER A 821 -9.33 56.72 -54.50
CA SER A 821 -8.46 55.57 -54.82
C SER A 821 -7.50 55.31 -53.68
#